data_AF-A0A7W4B3I3-F1
#
_entry.id   AF-A0A7W4B3I3-F1
#
_cell.length_a   1.000
_cell.length_b   1.000
_cell.length_c   1.000
_cell.angle_alpha   90.00
_cell.angle_beta   90.00
_cell.angle_gamma   90.00
#
_symmetry.space_group_name_H-M   'P 1'
#
loop_
_entity.id
_entity.type
_entity.pdbx_description
1 polymer ?
#
loop_
_entity_poly.entity_id
_entity_poly.type
_entity_poly.pdbx_seq_one_letter_code
_entity_poly.pdbx_strand_id
1 'polypeptide(L)'
;MQKPPALSQTREQITALDKALLELLSKRRQLSLNVARSKEIDVRPIRDTQREKELLERLVLQGREQGLDAHFVISLYQSIIEDSVLFQQTYLHGRANPDTQKQQYTVAYLGARGSYSYLAASRYCSRRQVEMLDFGCKSFDDIVNAVESGHADYGFLPIENTSSGSINEVYDVLQHTTLSIVGETTIEVSHCLLTKPDSKLADIETIYAHPQPISQCSRYLSQHPNIKLEYCSSSAEAMTKVIEAKNNTVAAIGSAEGGALYQLIAMEQGLANQKINQSRFIVVARKASAVPSQLPAKTTLIMATGQKPGALVEALLVLKAHNLNMSKLESRPIPGTPWEEMFYLDIDGNLATAEVQQAIKELERLTRFIKVLGCYPCETVKPTQLSQAQLLIEPGSSKQQPIKALPNSQAKHSRDYKSQDTQLFCQHLQIGAGQFSALQQINLPIDNTELATQAKIIKESGFQAILLNDLKQQLNEQELKQHAQVIEQAGLVCIMQVDHEQEFSIASQLADMLILSGKQMYNTDMLTLIGSVNLPVILERNTMASVDDWLQAADTVLSHGNQQLGLCESGVRSFTHPEQLSLDLAGLVEVKLRSHLPVIVNTCFSSNAALLSTNAIAVKQLKADGIIIIHQTQLSYAELLHDLYQIK
;
A
#
# COMPACT_ATOMS: atom_id res chain seq x y z
N MET A 1 -11.21 -44.76 -27.23
CA MET A 1 -11.79 -43.89 -26.18
C MET A 1 -12.70 -44.73 -25.31
N GLN A 2 -12.39 -44.87 -24.01
CA GLN A 2 -13.29 -45.52 -23.05
C GLN A 2 -14.54 -44.64 -22.85
N LYS A 3 -15.70 -45.28 -22.72
CA LYS A 3 -16.97 -44.58 -22.47
C LYS A 3 -16.85 -43.85 -21.12
N PRO A 4 -17.18 -42.55 -21.02
CA PRO A 4 -17.04 -41.82 -19.77
C PRO A 4 -17.93 -42.43 -18.68
N PRO A 5 -17.47 -42.45 -17.41
CA PRO A 5 -18.23 -43.01 -16.29
C PRO A 5 -19.57 -42.28 -16.11
N ALA A 6 -20.54 -42.97 -15.52
CA ALA A 6 -21.86 -42.40 -15.26
C ALA A 6 -21.76 -41.22 -14.28
N LEU A 7 -22.43 -40.10 -14.60
CA LEU A 7 -22.35 -38.85 -13.85
C LEU A 7 -22.68 -39.01 -12.35
N SER A 8 -23.64 -39.88 -12.01
CA SER A 8 -24.01 -40.16 -10.62
C SER A 8 -22.87 -40.80 -9.83
N GLN A 9 -22.18 -41.77 -10.43
CA GLN A 9 -21.08 -42.49 -9.81
C GLN A 9 -19.87 -41.58 -9.57
N THR A 10 -19.55 -40.70 -10.52
CA THR A 10 -18.47 -39.71 -10.36
C THR A 10 -18.81 -38.71 -9.24
N ARG A 11 -20.06 -38.27 -9.12
CA ARG A 11 -20.50 -37.37 -8.04
C ARG A 11 -20.38 -38.02 -6.66
N GLU A 12 -20.78 -39.28 -6.53
CA GLU A 12 -20.63 -40.03 -5.26
C GLU A 12 -19.15 -40.17 -4.85
N GLN A 13 -18.25 -40.42 -5.82
CA GLN A 13 -16.82 -40.47 -5.57
C GLN A 13 -16.27 -39.11 -5.10
N ILE A 14 -16.71 -38.00 -5.71
CA ILE A 14 -16.34 -36.65 -5.27
C ILE A 14 -16.83 -36.40 -3.84
N THR A 15 -18.10 -36.71 -3.54
CA THR A 15 -18.64 -36.54 -2.17
C THR A 15 -17.86 -37.36 -1.12
N ALA A 16 -17.43 -38.58 -1.47
CA ALA A 16 -16.60 -39.40 -0.58
C ALA A 16 -15.22 -38.77 -0.36
N LEU A 17 -14.60 -38.21 -1.40
CA LEU A 17 -13.33 -37.49 -1.30
C LEU A 17 -13.46 -36.22 -0.46
N ASP A 18 -14.52 -35.44 -0.64
CA ASP A 18 -14.80 -34.23 0.14
C ASP A 18 -14.90 -34.55 1.63
N LYS A 19 -15.56 -35.65 1.99
CA LYS A 19 -15.63 -36.12 3.37
C LYS A 19 -14.24 -36.46 3.92
N ALA A 20 -13.41 -37.16 3.16
CA ALA A 20 -12.05 -37.49 3.58
C ALA A 20 -11.17 -36.24 3.75
N LEU A 21 -11.32 -35.23 2.88
CA LEU A 21 -10.62 -33.95 3.02
C LEU A 21 -11.00 -33.23 4.32
N LEU A 22 -12.29 -33.20 4.68
CA LEU A 22 -12.76 -32.62 5.94
C LEU A 22 -12.17 -33.35 7.16
N GLU A 23 -12.10 -34.68 7.12
CA GLU A 23 -11.48 -35.49 8.19
C GLU A 23 -9.97 -35.19 8.34
N LEU A 24 -9.25 -35.06 7.22
CA LEU A 24 -7.82 -34.71 7.21
C LEU A 24 -7.56 -33.29 7.73
N LEU A 25 -8.38 -32.31 7.33
CA LEU A 25 -8.28 -30.94 7.81
C LEU A 25 -8.56 -30.85 9.32
N SER A 26 -9.57 -31.57 9.81
CA SER A 26 -9.87 -31.67 11.24
C SER A 26 -8.68 -32.26 12.03
N LYS A 27 -8.10 -33.37 11.54
CA LYS A 27 -6.91 -33.98 12.15
C LYS A 27 -5.71 -33.03 12.16
N ARG A 28 -5.48 -32.28 11.07
CA ARG A 28 -4.42 -31.27 11.00
C ARG A 28 -4.65 -30.15 12.01
N ARG A 29 -5.90 -29.69 12.18
CA ARG A 29 -6.26 -28.68 13.19
C ARG A 29 -5.95 -29.15 14.61
N GLN A 30 -6.20 -30.43 14.94
CA GLN A 30 -5.81 -31.02 16.23
C GLN A 30 -4.28 -31.05 16.43
N LEU A 31 -3.51 -31.38 15.39
CA LEU A 31 -2.05 -31.33 15.46
C LEU A 31 -1.52 -29.91 15.65
N SER A 32 -2.16 -28.91 15.02
CA SER A 32 -1.84 -27.50 15.22
C SER A 32 -2.05 -27.04 16.67
N LEU A 33 -3.08 -27.54 17.37
CA LEU A 33 -3.22 -27.30 18.81
C LEU A 33 -2.10 -27.90 19.64
N ASN A 34 -1.65 -29.11 19.29
CA ASN A 34 -0.50 -29.72 19.98
C ASN A 34 0.78 -28.90 19.77
N VAL A 35 0.94 -28.27 18.59
CA VAL A 35 2.03 -27.30 18.36
C VAL A 35 1.88 -26.08 19.28
N ALA A 36 0.67 -25.51 19.41
CA ALA A 36 0.43 -24.41 20.37
C ALA A 36 0.78 -24.82 21.81
N ARG A 37 0.35 -26.00 22.27
CA ARG A 37 0.69 -26.55 23.59
C ARG A 37 2.20 -26.72 23.78
N SER A 38 2.91 -27.13 22.74
CA SER A 38 4.38 -27.23 22.79
C SER A 38 5.04 -25.85 22.89
N LYS A 39 4.52 -24.85 22.16
CA LYS A 39 5.02 -23.47 22.17
C LYS A 39 4.67 -22.71 23.46
N GLU A 40 3.67 -23.17 24.19
CA GLU A 40 3.35 -22.68 25.53
C GLU A 40 4.48 -23.02 26.53
N ILE A 41 5.07 -24.21 26.41
CA ILE A 41 6.20 -24.67 27.25
C ILE A 41 7.52 -24.08 26.75
N ASP A 42 7.78 -24.16 25.44
CA ASP A 42 8.97 -23.61 24.79
C ASP A 42 8.59 -22.33 24.04
N VAL A 43 8.83 -21.18 24.69
CA VAL A 43 8.38 -19.85 24.24
C VAL A 43 8.99 -19.51 22.87
N ARG A 44 8.21 -19.71 21.81
CA ARG A 44 8.59 -19.40 20.43
C ARG A 44 7.46 -18.66 19.70
N PRO A 45 7.77 -17.86 18.67
CA PRO A 45 6.76 -17.23 17.83
C PRO A 45 5.77 -18.26 17.26
N ILE A 46 4.48 -17.92 17.28
CA ILE A 46 3.43 -18.81 16.74
C ILE A 46 3.58 -18.97 15.23
N ARG A 47 3.93 -17.90 14.53
CA ARG A 47 4.21 -17.89 13.10
C ARG A 47 5.71 -17.98 12.86
N ASP A 48 6.13 -18.95 12.06
CA ASP A 48 7.52 -19.15 11.65
C ASP A 48 7.56 -18.99 10.13
N THR A 49 7.93 -17.79 9.68
CA THR A 49 7.87 -17.40 8.26
C THR A 49 8.84 -18.20 7.40
N GLN A 50 10.01 -18.57 7.95
CA GLN A 50 10.98 -19.40 7.25
C GLN A 50 10.43 -20.81 7.06
N ARG A 51 9.91 -21.43 8.12
CA ARG A 51 9.31 -22.76 8.04
C ARG A 51 8.07 -22.80 7.16
N GLU A 52 7.25 -21.75 7.17
CA GLU A 52 6.09 -21.63 6.26
C GLU A 52 6.53 -21.56 4.80
N LYS A 53 7.59 -20.79 4.50
CA LYS A 53 8.16 -20.71 3.16
C LYS A 53 8.66 -22.08 2.68
N GLU A 54 9.46 -22.77 3.49
CA GLU A 54 9.98 -24.11 3.19
C GLU A 54 8.84 -25.13 2.99
N LEU A 55 7.79 -25.04 3.81
CA LEU A 55 6.59 -25.88 3.68
C LEU A 55 5.87 -25.66 2.35
N LEU A 56 5.61 -24.40 1.98
CA LEU A 56 4.90 -24.08 0.74
C LEU A 56 5.72 -24.48 -0.49
N GLU A 57 7.04 -24.25 -0.50
CA GLU A 57 7.93 -24.69 -1.59
C GLU A 57 7.86 -26.21 -1.80
N ARG A 58 7.93 -26.98 -0.71
CA ARG A 58 7.82 -28.44 -0.76
C ARG A 58 6.45 -28.90 -1.28
N LEU A 59 5.37 -28.25 -0.85
CA LEU A 59 4.01 -28.59 -1.26
C LEU A 59 3.75 -28.25 -2.73
N VAL A 60 4.31 -27.16 -3.24
CA VAL A 60 4.23 -26.81 -4.66
C VAL A 60 4.91 -27.89 -5.52
N LEU A 61 6.09 -28.38 -5.12
CA LEU A 61 6.77 -29.46 -5.83
C LEU A 61 5.92 -30.75 -5.85
N GLN A 62 5.39 -31.15 -4.69
CA GLN A 62 4.52 -32.35 -4.59
C GLN A 62 3.20 -32.19 -5.35
N GLY A 63 2.60 -30.99 -5.33
CA GLY A 63 1.37 -30.70 -6.06
C GLY A 63 1.57 -30.79 -7.57
N ARG A 64 2.70 -30.29 -8.08
CA ARG A 64 3.04 -30.40 -9.50
C ARG A 64 3.22 -31.84 -9.97
N GLU A 65 3.81 -32.72 -9.16
CA GLU A 65 3.90 -34.16 -9.46
C GLU A 65 2.52 -34.82 -9.63
N GLN A 66 1.48 -34.25 -9.02
CA GLN A 66 0.08 -34.70 -9.09
C GLN A 66 -0.74 -33.94 -10.14
N GLY A 67 -0.13 -33.05 -10.92
CA GLY A 67 -0.81 -32.23 -11.94
C GLY A 67 -1.60 -31.05 -11.39
N LEU A 68 -1.33 -30.61 -10.16
CA LEU A 68 -1.96 -29.42 -9.57
C LEU A 68 -1.17 -28.15 -9.90
N ASP A 69 -1.91 -27.07 -10.16
CA ASP A 69 -1.35 -25.74 -10.38
C ASP A 69 -0.70 -25.16 -9.11
N ALA A 70 0.41 -24.45 -9.26
CA ALA A 70 1.18 -23.90 -8.15
C ALA A 70 0.42 -22.80 -7.40
N HIS A 71 -0.28 -21.91 -8.12
CA HIS A 71 -1.07 -20.85 -7.49
C HIS A 71 -2.23 -21.45 -6.68
N PHE A 72 -2.89 -22.48 -7.22
CA PHE A 72 -3.94 -23.20 -6.51
C PHE A 72 -3.43 -23.84 -5.21
N VAL A 73 -2.30 -24.56 -5.25
CA VAL A 73 -1.69 -25.18 -4.06
C VAL A 73 -1.32 -24.14 -3.02
N ILE A 74 -0.71 -23.03 -3.43
CA ILE A 74 -0.31 -21.97 -2.51
C ILE A 74 -1.53 -21.32 -1.86
N SER A 75 -2.54 -20.93 -2.63
CA SER A 75 -3.76 -20.33 -2.10
C SER A 75 -4.43 -21.26 -1.08
N LEU A 76 -4.60 -22.54 -1.43
CA LEU A 76 -5.19 -23.53 -0.54
C LEU A 76 -4.41 -23.68 0.77
N TYR A 77 -3.09 -23.88 0.69
CA TYR A 77 -2.28 -24.12 1.87
C TYR A 77 -2.02 -22.85 2.70
N GLN A 78 -2.02 -21.67 2.10
CA GLN A 78 -2.03 -20.40 2.82
C GLN A 78 -3.30 -20.28 3.67
N SER A 79 -4.48 -20.50 3.10
CA SER A 79 -5.74 -20.48 3.88
C SER A 79 -5.73 -21.51 5.01
N ILE A 80 -5.20 -22.71 4.76
CA ILE A 80 -5.07 -23.77 5.78
C ILE A 80 -4.06 -23.40 6.89
N ILE A 81 -2.96 -22.72 6.55
CA ILE A 81 -1.98 -22.21 7.52
C ILE A 81 -2.58 -21.07 8.34
N GLU A 82 -3.26 -20.14 7.69
CA GLU A 82 -3.95 -19.02 8.34
C GLU A 82 -4.99 -19.50 9.36
N ASP A 83 -5.81 -20.48 8.99
CA ASP A 83 -6.76 -21.13 9.93
C ASP A 83 -6.02 -21.72 11.15
N SER A 84 -4.88 -22.35 10.92
CA SER A 84 -4.08 -22.95 12.00
C SER A 84 -3.40 -21.93 12.89
N VAL A 85 -2.90 -20.83 12.33
CA VAL A 85 -2.33 -19.74 13.11
C VAL A 85 -3.43 -19.11 13.95
N LEU A 86 -4.56 -18.74 13.33
CA LEU A 86 -5.70 -18.16 14.04
C LEU A 86 -6.16 -19.05 15.19
N PHE A 87 -6.29 -20.35 14.97
CA PHE A 87 -6.71 -21.30 16.00
C PHE A 87 -5.70 -21.41 17.16
N GLN A 88 -4.40 -21.39 16.87
CA GLN A 88 -3.34 -21.34 17.90
C GLN A 88 -3.39 -20.02 18.69
N GLN A 89 -3.61 -18.88 18.00
CA GLN A 89 -3.75 -17.58 18.64
C GLN A 89 -4.95 -17.55 19.59
N THR A 90 -6.11 -18.01 19.13
CA THR A 90 -7.33 -18.11 19.96
C THR A 90 -7.11 -18.98 21.19
N TYR A 91 -6.42 -20.12 21.05
CA TYR A 91 -6.11 -21.00 22.17
C TYR A 91 -5.22 -20.32 23.23
N LEU A 92 -4.09 -19.72 22.81
CA LEU A 92 -3.14 -19.08 23.74
C LEU A 92 -3.73 -17.81 24.36
N HIS A 93 -4.46 -17.02 23.58
CA HIS A 93 -5.17 -15.83 24.06
C HIS A 93 -6.25 -16.19 25.09
N GLY A 94 -7.05 -17.23 24.80
CA GLY A 94 -8.05 -17.75 25.73
C GLY A 94 -7.43 -18.28 27.03
N ARG A 95 -6.26 -18.93 26.92
CA ARG A 95 -5.53 -19.43 28.09
C ARG A 95 -4.98 -18.33 28.99
N ALA A 96 -4.52 -17.23 28.39
CA ALA A 96 -4.05 -16.04 29.09
C ALA A 96 -5.19 -15.21 29.71
N ASN A 97 -6.42 -15.37 29.21
CA ASN A 97 -7.60 -14.64 29.66
C ASN A 97 -8.78 -15.57 30.00
N PRO A 98 -8.64 -16.45 31.02
CA PRO A 98 -9.66 -17.46 31.34
C PRO A 98 -10.99 -16.83 31.82
N ASP A 99 -10.93 -15.70 32.54
CA ASP A 99 -12.11 -15.05 33.14
C ASP A 99 -13.01 -14.34 32.12
N THR A 100 -12.52 -14.11 30.90
CA THR A 100 -13.25 -13.37 29.86
C THR A 100 -13.89 -14.28 28.82
N GLN A 101 -13.69 -15.61 28.86
CA GLN A 101 -14.31 -16.55 27.92
C GLN A 101 -15.78 -16.77 28.24
N LYS A 102 -16.67 -16.19 27.43
CA LYS A 102 -18.12 -16.45 27.45
C LYS A 102 -18.53 -17.09 26.13
N GLN A 103 -19.58 -17.90 26.17
CA GLN A 103 -20.18 -18.45 24.93
C GLN A 103 -20.93 -17.37 24.14
N GLN A 104 -21.32 -16.28 24.81
CA GLN A 104 -22.11 -15.20 24.25
C GLN A 104 -21.60 -13.86 24.80
N TYR A 105 -21.51 -12.85 23.94
CA TYR A 105 -21.13 -11.49 24.31
C TYR A 105 -22.17 -10.49 23.85
N THR A 106 -22.50 -9.53 24.72
CA THR A 106 -23.27 -8.35 24.31
C THR A 106 -22.33 -7.33 23.67
N VAL A 107 -22.59 -6.97 22.42
CA VAL A 107 -21.70 -6.12 21.62
C VAL A 107 -22.42 -4.82 21.26
N ALA A 108 -21.90 -3.72 21.78
CA ALA A 108 -22.33 -2.36 21.47
C ALA A 108 -21.70 -1.86 20.16
N TYR A 109 -22.52 -1.35 19.24
CA TYR A 109 -22.07 -0.84 17.95
C TYR A 109 -22.95 0.33 17.48
N LEU A 110 -22.43 1.16 16.57
CA LEU A 110 -23.19 2.30 16.05
C LEU A 110 -24.26 1.86 15.04
N GLY A 111 -25.49 2.31 15.27
CA GLY A 111 -26.63 2.10 14.38
C GLY A 111 -27.36 0.76 14.62
N ALA A 112 -28.09 0.31 13.60
CA ALA A 112 -28.89 -0.90 13.65
C ALA A 112 -28.28 -2.05 12.81
N ARG A 113 -28.93 -3.22 12.82
CA ARG A 113 -28.52 -4.38 12.01
C ARG A 113 -28.34 -3.98 10.54
N GLY A 114 -27.34 -4.56 9.87
CA GLY A 114 -26.99 -4.22 8.49
C GLY A 114 -26.13 -2.96 8.32
N SER A 115 -25.84 -2.21 9.40
CA SER A 115 -24.77 -1.22 9.36
C SER A 115 -23.40 -1.89 9.18
N TYR A 116 -22.41 -1.14 8.68
CA TYR A 116 -21.03 -1.63 8.61
C TYR A 116 -20.47 -2.00 9.98
N SER A 117 -20.83 -1.25 11.03
CA SER A 117 -20.44 -1.55 12.42
C SER A 117 -21.00 -2.90 12.90
N TYR A 118 -22.26 -3.20 12.57
CA TYR A 118 -22.86 -4.51 12.87
C TYR A 118 -22.13 -5.64 12.14
N LEU A 119 -21.83 -5.47 10.85
CA LEU A 119 -21.13 -6.49 10.06
C LEU A 119 -19.72 -6.75 10.58
N ALA A 120 -18.99 -5.70 10.98
CA ALA A 120 -17.68 -5.82 11.62
C ALA A 120 -17.77 -6.62 12.93
N ALA A 121 -18.72 -6.28 13.80
CA ALA A 121 -18.94 -6.97 15.07
C ALA A 121 -19.33 -8.45 14.88
N SER A 122 -20.25 -8.73 13.95
CA SER A 122 -20.71 -10.08 13.63
C SER A 122 -19.57 -10.96 13.11
N ARG A 123 -18.74 -10.43 12.19
CA ARG A 123 -17.57 -11.15 11.67
C ARG A 123 -16.53 -11.42 12.75
N TYR A 124 -16.26 -10.42 13.60
CA TYR A 124 -15.32 -10.58 14.71
C TYR A 124 -15.74 -11.68 15.69
N CYS A 125 -17.03 -11.76 16.02
CA CYS A 125 -17.59 -12.80 16.89
C CYS A 125 -17.63 -14.18 16.21
N SER A 126 -18.05 -14.23 14.94
CA SER A 126 -18.12 -15.48 14.17
C SER A 126 -16.75 -16.15 14.03
N ARG A 127 -15.70 -15.36 13.79
CA ARG A 127 -14.31 -15.85 13.72
C ARG A 127 -13.82 -16.46 15.04
N ARG A 128 -14.32 -15.96 16.17
CA ARG A 128 -14.00 -16.46 17.52
C ARG A 128 -14.96 -17.55 17.99
N GLN A 129 -15.92 -17.95 17.15
CA GLN A 129 -16.93 -18.97 17.46
C GLN A 129 -17.77 -18.64 18.70
N VAL A 130 -18.10 -17.36 18.85
CA VAL A 130 -18.90 -16.86 19.98
C VAL A 130 -20.18 -16.21 19.46
N GLU A 131 -21.26 -16.39 20.20
CA GLU A 131 -22.55 -15.80 19.86
C GLU A 131 -22.56 -14.30 20.19
N MET A 132 -23.08 -13.49 19.26
CA MET A 132 -23.20 -12.04 19.44
C MET A 132 -24.64 -11.70 19.84
N LEU A 133 -24.79 -11.00 20.97
CA LEU A 133 -26.01 -10.28 21.33
C LEU A 133 -25.89 -8.82 20.90
N ASP A 134 -26.84 -8.37 20.10
CA ASP A 134 -26.79 -7.05 19.48
C ASP A 134 -27.19 -5.94 20.46
N PHE A 135 -26.35 -4.91 20.55
CA PHE A 135 -26.66 -3.70 21.30
C PHE A 135 -26.43 -2.47 20.40
N GLY A 136 -27.46 -2.04 19.69
CA GLY A 136 -27.38 -0.87 18.79
C GLY A 136 -27.42 0.45 19.56
N CYS A 137 -26.41 1.29 19.35
CA CYS A 137 -26.27 2.61 19.97
C CYS A 137 -26.47 3.74 18.96
N LYS A 138 -26.83 4.94 19.45
CA LYS A 138 -27.07 6.13 18.60
C LYS A 138 -25.84 7.01 18.42
N SER A 139 -24.91 6.97 19.37
CA SER A 139 -23.64 7.72 19.34
C SER A 139 -22.46 6.85 19.79
N PHE A 140 -21.23 7.34 19.60
CA PHE A 140 -20.04 6.69 20.14
C PHE A 140 -19.96 6.78 21.67
N ASP A 141 -20.42 7.89 22.26
CA ASP A 141 -20.57 8.02 23.72
C ASP A 141 -21.50 6.96 24.30
N ASP A 142 -22.63 6.67 23.64
CA ASP A 142 -23.57 5.63 24.07
C ASP A 142 -22.90 4.24 24.08
N ILE A 143 -22.02 3.96 23.11
CA ILE A 143 -21.26 2.69 23.06
C ILE A 143 -20.32 2.61 24.24
N VAL A 144 -19.53 3.65 24.49
CA VAL A 144 -18.56 3.66 25.60
C VAL A 144 -19.28 3.57 26.94
N ASN A 145 -20.34 4.35 27.14
CA ASN A 145 -21.16 4.29 28.36
C ASN A 145 -21.79 2.90 28.57
N ALA A 146 -22.30 2.25 27.52
CA ALA A 146 -22.88 0.91 27.62
C ALA A 146 -21.83 -0.13 28.06
N VAL A 147 -20.59 -0.02 27.58
CA VAL A 147 -19.50 -0.92 27.98
C VAL A 147 -18.99 -0.57 29.38
N GLU A 148 -18.80 0.70 29.73
CA GLU A 148 -18.33 1.11 31.06
C GLU A 148 -19.32 0.71 32.17
N SER A 149 -20.62 0.86 31.92
CA SER A 149 -21.69 0.51 32.86
C SER A 149 -22.01 -0.98 32.95
N GLY A 150 -21.44 -1.82 32.08
CA GLY A 150 -21.67 -3.26 32.11
C GLY A 150 -22.85 -3.78 31.30
N HIS A 151 -23.58 -2.91 30.60
CA HIS A 151 -24.69 -3.31 29.72
C HIS A 151 -24.20 -4.05 28.46
N ALA A 152 -22.99 -3.72 28.00
CA ALA A 152 -22.29 -4.43 26.93
C ALA A 152 -20.94 -4.98 27.43
N ASP A 153 -20.51 -6.10 26.85
CA ASP A 153 -19.19 -6.69 27.10
C ASP A 153 -18.11 -6.04 26.22
N TYR A 154 -18.46 -5.76 24.96
CA TYR A 154 -17.58 -5.14 23.97
C TYR A 154 -18.22 -3.93 23.31
N GLY A 155 -17.41 -2.94 22.96
CA GLY A 155 -17.78 -1.81 22.11
C GLY A 155 -17.00 -1.83 20.81
N PHE A 156 -17.67 -1.63 19.69
CA PHE A 156 -17.06 -1.53 18.37
C PHE A 156 -17.04 -0.09 17.91
N LEU A 157 -15.83 0.46 17.75
CA LEU A 157 -15.63 1.84 17.34
C LEU A 157 -14.84 1.90 16.02
N PRO A 158 -15.37 2.51 14.95
CA PRO A 158 -14.64 2.72 13.71
C PRO A 158 -13.62 3.84 13.92
N ILE A 159 -12.32 3.55 13.74
CA ILE A 159 -11.25 4.53 14.05
C ILE A 159 -10.75 5.26 12.80
N GLU A 160 -10.77 4.59 11.65
CA GLU A 160 -10.35 5.17 10.37
C GLU A 160 -11.02 4.46 9.18
N ASN A 161 -11.13 5.19 8.08
CA ASN A 161 -11.56 4.69 6.79
C ASN A 161 -10.59 5.15 5.69
N THR A 162 -10.24 4.27 4.75
CA THR A 162 -9.26 4.60 3.70
C THR A 162 -9.72 5.71 2.75
N SER A 163 -11.03 5.92 2.63
CA SER A 163 -11.60 6.97 1.78
C SER A 163 -11.82 8.29 2.53
N SER A 164 -12.28 8.24 3.77
CA SER A 164 -12.67 9.43 4.55
C SER A 164 -11.69 9.84 5.66
N GLY A 165 -10.63 9.07 5.87
CA GLY A 165 -9.62 9.33 6.91
C GLY A 165 -10.06 8.93 8.32
N SER A 166 -9.46 9.59 9.31
CA SER A 166 -9.68 9.34 10.74
C SER A 166 -11.07 9.81 11.21
N ILE A 167 -11.71 9.02 12.08
CA ILE A 167 -13.04 9.33 12.63
C ILE A 167 -12.85 10.04 13.97
N ASN A 168 -12.76 11.36 13.91
CA ASN A 168 -12.39 12.23 15.04
C ASN A 168 -13.21 12.01 16.31
N GLU A 169 -14.53 11.83 16.19
CA GLU A 169 -15.43 11.61 17.34
C GLU A 169 -15.01 10.39 18.17
N VAL A 170 -14.48 9.35 17.54
CA VAL A 170 -14.01 8.15 18.26
C VAL A 170 -12.76 8.46 19.08
N TYR A 171 -11.81 9.25 18.55
CA TYR A 171 -10.64 9.68 19.31
C TYR A 171 -11.04 10.52 20.52
N ASP A 172 -11.98 11.44 20.33
CA ASP A 172 -12.44 12.33 21.40
C ASP A 172 -13.06 11.52 22.56
N VAL A 173 -13.85 10.48 22.26
CA VAL A 173 -14.40 9.58 23.30
C VAL A 173 -13.32 8.70 23.94
N LEU A 174 -12.34 8.22 23.17
CA LEU A 174 -11.21 7.42 23.69
C LEU A 174 -10.32 8.20 24.67
N GLN A 175 -10.28 9.53 24.58
CA GLN A 175 -9.53 10.37 25.51
C GLN A 175 -10.01 10.22 26.96
N HIS A 176 -11.33 10.11 27.14
CA HIS A 176 -11.98 10.16 28.45
C HIS A 176 -12.35 8.79 29.00
N THR A 177 -12.30 7.75 28.18
CA THR A 177 -12.72 6.40 28.58
C THR A 177 -11.75 5.72 29.54
N THR A 178 -12.32 4.87 30.40
CA THR A 178 -11.61 3.90 31.25
C THR A 178 -11.41 2.55 30.56
N LEU A 179 -12.00 2.37 29.38
CA LEU A 179 -11.94 1.12 28.63
C LEU A 179 -10.55 0.87 28.05
N SER A 180 -10.26 -0.39 27.79
CA SER A 180 -9.05 -0.86 27.12
C SER A 180 -9.38 -1.40 25.73
N ILE A 181 -8.52 -1.13 24.75
CA ILE A 181 -8.60 -1.76 23.43
C ILE A 181 -8.10 -3.20 23.54
N VAL A 182 -8.95 -4.15 23.15
CA VAL A 182 -8.72 -5.59 23.28
C VAL A 182 -8.70 -6.32 21.93
N GLY A 183 -8.95 -5.62 20.84
CA GLY A 183 -8.93 -6.16 19.50
C GLY A 183 -9.08 -5.07 18.44
N GLU A 184 -8.87 -5.46 17.20
CA GLU A 184 -9.20 -4.67 16.01
C GLU A 184 -9.83 -5.59 14.96
N THR A 185 -10.55 -5.03 13.99
CA THR A 185 -10.99 -5.73 12.77
C THR A 185 -11.08 -4.75 11.63
N THR A 186 -10.84 -5.21 10.42
CA THR A 186 -11.02 -4.41 9.20
C THR A 186 -12.10 -5.04 8.35
N ILE A 187 -13.00 -4.22 7.80
CA ILE A 187 -13.99 -4.65 6.83
C ILE A 187 -13.90 -3.80 5.57
N GLU A 188 -14.13 -4.45 4.43
CA GLU A 188 -14.28 -3.78 3.15
C GLU A 188 -15.66 -3.12 3.06
N VAL A 189 -15.66 -1.86 2.63
CA VAL A 189 -16.85 -1.03 2.46
C VAL A 189 -17.19 -1.02 0.98
N SER A 190 -18.01 -1.99 0.56
CA SER A 190 -18.52 -2.09 -0.80
C SER A 190 -19.96 -1.60 -0.89
N HIS A 191 -20.14 -0.39 -1.45
CA HIS A 191 -21.45 0.20 -1.64
C HIS A 191 -22.16 -0.42 -2.85
N CYS A 192 -23.38 -0.86 -2.62
CA CYS A 192 -24.28 -1.47 -3.59
C CYS A 192 -25.59 -0.67 -3.66
N LEU A 193 -26.26 -0.72 -4.81
CA LEU A 193 -27.61 -0.21 -4.98
C LEU A 193 -28.58 -1.31 -4.55
N LEU A 194 -29.27 -1.10 -3.44
CA LEU A 194 -30.15 -2.08 -2.81
C LEU A 194 -31.60 -1.77 -3.14
N THR A 195 -32.33 -2.77 -3.62
CA THR A 195 -33.73 -2.63 -4.06
C THR A 195 -34.56 -3.84 -3.63
N LYS A 196 -35.89 -3.76 -3.78
CA LYS A 196 -36.77 -4.91 -3.58
C LYS A 196 -36.58 -5.94 -4.70
N PRO A 197 -36.90 -7.23 -4.44
CA PRO A 197 -37.07 -8.20 -5.51
C PRO A 197 -38.05 -7.63 -6.56
N ASP A 198 -37.69 -7.73 -7.84
CA ASP A 198 -38.43 -7.24 -9.01
C ASP A 198 -38.38 -5.73 -9.32
N SER A 199 -37.60 -4.93 -8.59
CA SER A 199 -37.29 -3.56 -9.00
C SER A 199 -36.48 -3.54 -10.31
N LYS A 200 -36.66 -2.50 -11.13
CA LYS A 200 -35.83 -2.23 -12.32
C LYS A 200 -35.10 -0.92 -12.16
N LEU A 201 -33.85 -0.86 -12.60
CA LEU A 201 -33.01 0.34 -12.49
C LEU A 201 -33.65 1.58 -13.15
N ALA A 202 -34.31 1.39 -14.29
CA ALA A 202 -34.97 2.46 -15.03
C ALA A 202 -36.16 3.09 -14.28
N ASP A 203 -36.74 2.35 -13.33
CA ASP A 203 -37.91 2.79 -12.57
C ASP A 203 -37.52 3.44 -11.23
N ILE A 204 -36.22 3.55 -10.91
CA ILE A 204 -35.75 4.14 -9.65
C ILE A 204 -35.80 5.67 -9.73
N GLU A 205 -36.58 6.26 -8.82
CA GLU A 205 -36.80 7.70 -8.72
C GLU A 205 -36.13 8.31 -7.49
N THR A 206 -35.95 7.53 -6.41
CA THR A 206 -35.38 8.01 -5.13
C THR A 206 -34.34 7.05 -4.56
N ILE A 207 -33.21 7.59 -4.14
CA ILE A 207 -32.15 6.87 -3.42
C ILE A 207 -32.03 7.39 -1.98
N TYR A 208 -32.17 6.49 -1.02
CA TYR A 208 -31.94 6.72 0.40
C TYR A 208 -30.51 6.36 0.78
N ALA A 209 -29.78 7.26 1.44
CA ALA A 209 -28.43 6.94 1.93
C ALA A 209 -27.95 7.93 2.99
N HIS A 210 -26.95 7.51 3.76
CA HIS A 210 -26.22 8.44 4.62
C HIS A 210 -25.38 9.42 3.76
N PRO A 211 -25.15 10.68 4.19
CA PRO A 211 -24.36 11.65 3.42
C PRO A 211 -22.98 11.16 2.97
N GLN A 212 -22.33 10.33 3.80
CA GLN A 212 -21.00 9.81 3.50
C GLN A 212 -20.98 8.80 2.33
N PRO A 213 -21.81 7.73 2.31
CA PRO A 213 -22.01 6.91 1.11
C PRO A 213 -22.38 7.70 -0.15
N ILE A 214 -23.22 8.73 -0.04
CA ILE A 214 -23.59 9.59 -1.19
C ILE A 214 -22.36 10.29 -1.75
N SER A 215 -21.55 10.90 -0.89
CA SER A 215 -20.29 11.55 -1.29
C SER A 215 -19.31 10.54 -1.92
N GLN A 216 -19.20 9.34 -1.32
CA GLN A 216 -18.35 8.27 -1.81
C GLN A 216 -18.83 7.64 -3.12
N CYS A 217 -20.11 7.77 -3.50
CA CYS A 217 -20.68 7.23 -4.75
C CYS A 217 -21.02 8.33 -5.77
N SER A 218 -20.47 9.54 -5.59
CA SER A 218 -20.88 10.72 -6.35
C SER A 218 -20.70 10.59 -7.87
N ARG A 219 -19.68 9.86 -8.36
CA ARG A 219 -19.48 9.63 -9.81
C ARG A 219 -20.56 8.76 -10.42
N TYR A 220 -21.04 7.77 -9.68
CA TYR A 220 -22.15 6.93 -10.11
C TYR A 220 -23.44 7.75 -10.09
N LEU A 221 -23.70 8.47 -8.99
CA LEU A 221 -24.90 9.29 -8.85
C LEU A 221 -24.99 10.40 -9.92
N SER A 222 -23.86 10.96 -10.37
CA SER A 222 -23.84 11.95 -11.45
C SER A 222 -24.29 11.40 -12.81
N GLN A 223 -24.24 10.09 -13.02
CA GLN A 223 -24.73 9.45 -14.25
C GLN A 223 -26.27 9.35 -14.27
N HIS A 224 -26.92 9.53 -13.11
CA HIS A 224 -28.37 9.44 -12.94
C HIS A 224 -28.95 10.73 -12.34
N PRO A 225 -28.86 11.87 -13.04
CA PRO A 225 -29.24 13.19 -12.48
C PRO A 225 -30.74 13.33 -12.16
N ASN A 226 -31.57 12.44 -12.71
CA ASN A 226 -33.02 12.46 -12.49
C ASN A 226 -33.45 11.78 -11.18
N ILE A 227 -32.52 11.09 -10.49
CA ILE A 227 -32.81 10.40 -9.23
C ILE A 227 -32.71 11.39 -8.07
N LYS A 228 -33.75 11.42 -7.24
CA LYS A 228 -33.79 12.21 -6.01
C LYS A 228 -32.95 11.55 -4.92
N LEU A 229 -32.07 12.31 -4.27
CA LEU A 229 -31.29 11.84 -3.12
C LEU A 229 -31.97 12.25 -1.80
N GLU A 230 -32.23 11.28 -0.93
CA GLU A 230 -32.75 11.52 0.42
C GLU A 230 -31.78 11.04 1.51
N TYR A 231 -31.36 11.97 2.36
CA TYR A 231 -30.38 11.73 3.41
C TYR A 231 -30.99 10.98 4.61
N CYS A 232 -30.28 9.97 5.09
CA CYS A 232 -30.64 9.17 6.27
C CYS A 232 -29.52 9.22 7.32
N SER A 233 -29.83 8.90 8.57
CA SER A 233 -28.85 8.82 9.66
C SER A 233 -27.93 7.59 9.57
N SER A 234 -28.32 6.55 8.84
CA SER A 234 -27.50 5.35 8.64
C SER A 234 -27.90 4.56 7.40
N SER A 235 -27.03 3.64 6.95
CA SER A 235 -27.38 2.67 5.90
C SER A 235 -28.52 1.75 6.32
N ALA A 236 -28.61 1.40 7.62
CA ALA A 236 -29.71 0.59 8.15
C ALA A 236 -31.06 1.32 8.04
N GLU A 237 -31.10 2.62 8.38
CA GLU A 237 -32.31 3.44 8.19
C GLU A 237 -32.70 3.54 6.71
N ALA A 238 -31.73 3.73 5.83
CA ALA A 238 -31.98 3.77 4.38
C ALA A 238 -32.61 2.46 3.88
N MET A 239 -32.09 1.31 4.31
CA MET A 239 -32.67 -0.01 3.97
C MET A 239 -34.07 -0.20 4.56
N THR A 240 -34.30 0.25 5.79
CA THR A 240 -35.65 0.25 6.41
C THR A 240 -36.65 1.06 5.58
N LYS A 241 -36.28 2.25 5.10
CA LYS A 241 -37.17 3.07 4.26
C LYS A 241 -37.52 2.39 2.95
N VAL A 242 -36.56 1.70 2.33
CA VAL A 242 -36.83 0.94 1.09
C VAL A 242 -37.80 -0.20 1.34
N ILE A 243 -37.63 -0.98 2.41
CA ILE A 243 -38.55 -2.10 2.67
C ILE A 243 -39.96 -1.60 3.04
N GLU A 244 -40.08 -0.49 3.77
CA GLU A 244 -41.34 0.13 4.17
C GLU A 244 -42.08 0.83 3.00
N ALA A 245 -41.37 1.23 1.95
CA ALA A 245 -41.97 1.89 0.79
C ALA A 245 -42.97 0.97 0.06
N LYS A 246 -44.11 1.51 -0.39
CA LYS A 246 -45.15 0.72 -1.07
C LYS A 246 -44.84 0.43 -2.54
N ASN A 247 -43.92 1.17 -3.13
CA ASN A 247 -43.53 1.14 -4.54
C ASN A 247 -42.10 0.61 -4.72
N ASN A 248 -41.83 0.07 -5.91
CA ASN A 248 -40.52 -0.48 -6.29
C ASN A 248 -39.58 0.56 -6.91
N THR A 249 -39.94 1.86 -6.85
CA THR A 249 -39.21 2.99 -7.44
C THR A 249 -38.17 3.61 -6.50
N VAL A 250 -37.89 2.95 -5.36
CA VAL A 250 -36.94 3.43 -4.36
C VAL A 250 -35.78 2.46 -4.18
N ALA A 251 -34.61 3.00 -3.89
CA ALA A 251 -33.39 2.24 -3.63
C ALA A 251 -32.64 2.80 -2.41
N ALA A 252 -31.71 2.02 -1.86
CA ALA A 252 -30.80 2.44 -0.81
C ALA A 252 -29.35 2.19 -1.19
N ILE A 253 -28.41 2.98 -0.67
CA ILE A 253 -26.97 2.68 -0.74
C ILE A 253 -26.52 2.02 0.56
N GLY A 254 -26.01 0.80 0.45
CA GLY A 254 -25.51 0.03 1.58
C GLY A 254 -24.69 -1.19 1.13
N SER A 255 -24.33 -2.05 2.08
CA SER A 255 -23.63 -3.31 1.76
C SER A 255 -24.62 -4.38 1.28
N ALA A 256 -24.17 -5.28 0.40
CA ALA A 256 -24.99 -6.41 -0.04
C ALA A 256 -25.42 -7.31 1.13
N GLU A 257 -24.51 -7.60 2.07
CA GLU A 257 -24.81 -8.35 3.29
C GLU A 257 -25.82 -7.63 4.18
N GLY A 258 -25.71 -6.30 4.31
CA GLY A 258 -26.69 -5.50 5.02
C GLY A 258 -28.06 -5.60 4.36
N GLY A 259 -28.12 -5.43 3.03
CA GLY A 259 -29.36 -5.53 2.25
C GLY A 259 -30.07 -6.87 2.40
N ALA A 260 -29.33 -7.97 2.43
CA ALA A 260 -29.87 -9.31 2.61
C ALA A 260 -30.65 -9.46 3.94
N LEU A 261 -30.23 -8.79 5.02
CA LEU A 261 -30.96 -8.79 6.31
C LEU A 261 -32.35 -8.14 6.20
N TYR A 262 -32.52 -7.23 5.23
CA TYR A 262 -33.77 -6.54 4.93
C TYR A 262 -34.51 -7.14 3.73
N GLN A 263 -34.10 -8.33 3.26
CA GLN A 263 -34.65 -8.99 2.06
C GLN A 263 -34.51 -8.15 0.78
N LEU A 264 -33.50 -7.27 0.73
CA LEU A 264 -33.16 -6.47 -0.43
C LEU A 264 -32.10 -7.15 -1.28
N ILE A 265 -32.11 -6.88 -2.58
CA ILE A 265 -31.15 -7.42 -3.56
C ILE A 265 -30.22 -6.30 -4.00
N ALA A 266 -28.91 -6.61 -4.07
CA ALA A 266 -27.91 -5.74 -4.68
C ALA A 266 -28.06 -5.77 -6.20
N MET A 267 -28.69 -4.73 -6.74
CA MET A 267 -28.93 -4.56 -8.17
C MET A 267 -27.65 -4.20 -8.92
N GLU A 268 -26.87 -3.28 -8.34
CA GLU A 268 -25.56 -2.88 -8.84
C GLU A 268 -24.56 -2.84 -7.69
N GLN A 269 -23.30 -3.17 -7.98
CA GLN A 269 -22.23 -3.30 -6.99
C GLN A 269 -21.05 -2.42 -7.38
N GLY A 270 -20.20 -2.07 -6.41
CA GLY A 270 -18.99 -1.30 -6.68
C GLY A 270 -19.28 0.17 -7.03
N LEU A 271 -20.30 0.76 -6.39
CA LEU A 271 -20.71 2.16 -6.64
C LEU A 271 -19.69 3.19 -6.13
N ALA A 272 -18.75 2.77 -5.28
CA ALA A 272 -17.78 3.64 -4.65
C ALA A 272 -16.79 4.23 -5.67
N ASN A 273 -16.44 5.51 -5.49
CA ASN A 273 -15.48 6.24 -6.30
C ASN A 273 -14.05 5.64 -6.24
N GLN A 274 -13.73 4.93 -5.16
CA GLN A 274 -12.45 4.29 -4.92
C GLN A 274 -12.64 2.78 -4.85
N LYS A 275 -11.75 2.02 -5.52
CA LYS A 275 -11.80 0.55 -5.53
C LYS A 275 -11.43 -0.07 -4.18
N ILE A 276 -10.50 0.54 -3.44
CA ILE A 276 -10.04 0.06 -2.14
C ILE A 276 -10.64 0.95 -1.06
N ASN A 277 -11.77 0.53 -0.50
CA ASN A 277 -12.44 1.23 0.59
C ASN A 277 -12.54 0.29 1.80
N GLN A 278 -11.80 0.58 2.85
CA GLN A 278 -11.75 -0.25 4.05
C GLN A 278 -11.97 0.61 5.28
N SER A 279 -12.75 0.09 6.22
CA SER A 279 -12.92 0.68 7.55
C SER A 279 -12.30 -0.21 8.59
N ARG A 280 -11.42 0.37 9.40
CA ARG A 280 -10.81 -0.29 10.55
C ARG A 280 -11.60 0.06 11.81
N PHE A 281 -11.89 -0.96 12.59
CA PHE A 281 -12.60 -0.90 13.85
C PHE A 281 -11.68 -1.38 14.97
N ILE A 282 -11.80 -0.73 16.12
CA ILE A 282 -11.23 -1.20 17.38
C ILE A 282 -12.33 -1.80 18.25
N VAL A 283 -11.94 -2.75 19.08
CA VAL A 283 -12.81 -3.40 20.07
C VAL A 283 -12.38 -2.97 21.45
N VAL A 284 -13.28 -2.36 22.21
CA VAL A 284 -13.03 -1.88 23.57
C VAL A 284 -13.75 -2.73 24.61
N ALA A 285 -13.14 -2.92 25.77
CA ALA A 285 -13.70 -3.66 26.90
C ALA A 285 -13.25 -3.04 28.25
N ARG A 286 -13.97 -3.35 29.33
CA ARG A 286 -13.62 -2.86 30.68
C ARG A 286 -12.29 -3.40 31.20
N LYS A 287 -11.99 -4.68 30.90
CA LYS A 287 -10.77 -5.36 31.35
C LYS A 287 -9.79 -5.43 30.17
N ALA A 288 -8.58 -4.94 30.37
CA ALA A 288 -7.49 -5.08 29.41
C ALA A 288 -7.23 -6.56 29.09
N SER A 289 -6.85 -6.82 27.84
CA SER A 289 -6.50 -8.17 27.41
C SER A 289 -5.02 -8.45 27.65
N ALA A 290 -4.72 -9.58 28.29
CA ALA A 290 -3.35 -10.08 28.35
C ALA A 290 -2.98 -10.73 27.02
N VAL A 291 -1.94 -10.23 26.37
CA VAL A 291 -1.44 -10.78 25.11
C VAL A 291 -0.10 -11.46 25.35
N PRO A 292 -0.03 -12.81 25.31
CA PRO A 292 1.24 -13.54 25.37
C PRO A 292 2.30 -12.96 24.42
N SER A 293 3.55 -12.84 24.88
CA SER A 293 4.67 -12.26 24.11
C SER A 293 4.96 -12.98 22.77
N GLN A 294 4.48 -14.21 22.63
CA GLN A 294 4.59 -15.04 21.42
C GLN A 294 3.65 -14.59 20.28
N LEU A 295 2.66 -13.77 20.60
CA LEU A 295 1.69 -13.24 19.66
C LEU A 295 2.16 -11.89 19.11
N PRO A 296 2.09 -11.68 17.78
CA PRO A 296 2.19 -10.35 17.23
C PRO A 296 1.03 -9.52 17.77
N ALA A 297 1.36 -8.37 18.32
CA ALA A 297 0.40 -7.48 18.95
C ALA A 297 0.65 -6.05 18.51
N LYS A 298 -0.41 -5.27 18.58
CA LYS A 298 -0.39 -3.83 18.44
C LYS A 298 -0.66 -3.23 19.81
N THR A 299 0.12 -2.22 20.16
CA THR A 299 -0.11 -1.42 21.37
C THR A 299 -0.54 -0.04 20.94
N THR A 300 -1.72 0.38 21.36
CA THR A 300 -2.22 1.73 21.12
C THR A 300 -1.94 2.58 22.35
N LEU A 301 -1.36 3.76 22.16
CA LEU A 301 -1.07 4.71 23.22
C LEU A 301 -1.53 6.11 22.84
N ILE A 302 -1.84 6.90 23.85
CA ILE A 302 -2.00 8.35 23.72
C ILE A 302 -0.86 9.03 24.47
N MET A 303 -0.29 10.07 23.87
CA MET A 303 0.74 10.86 24.53
C MET A 303 0.59 12.35 24.21
N ALA A 304 0.90 13.20 25.19
CA ALA A 304 1.03 14.64 24.99
C ALA A 304 2.48 15.05 25.22
N THR A 305 3.10 15.67 24.22
CA THR A 305 4.49 16.13 24.29
C THR A 305 4.57 17.57 24.82
N GLY A 306 5.77 18.03 25.18
CA GLY A 306 5.97 19.44 25.52
C GLY A 306 5.80 20.38 24.32
N GLN A 307 5.50 21.66 24.57
CA GLN A 307 5.48 22.71 23.55
C GLN A 307 6.89 23.25 23.29
N LYS A 308 7.74 22.43 22.67
CA LYS A 308 9.08 22.84 22.22
C LYS A 308 9.33 22.32 20.81
N PRO A 309 10.05 23.08 19.95
CA PRO A 309 10.47 22.57 18.65
C PRO A 309 11.17 21.22 18.80
N GLY A 310 10.73 20.21 18.03
CA GLY A 310 11.31 18.87 18.07
C GLY A 310 10.78 17.94 19.17
N ALA A 311 9.88 18.37 20.06
CA ALA A 311 9.40 17.53 21.17
C ALA A 311 8.73 16.21 20.70
N LEU A 312 7.95 16.25 19.61
CA LEU A 312 7.41 15.04 19.00
C LEU A 312 8.50 14.18 18.37
N VAL A 313 9.49 14.80 17.72
CA VAL A 313 10.62 14.09 17.09
C VAL A 313 11.42 13.33 18.15
N GLU A 314 11.69 13.93 19.31
CA GLU A 314 12.37 13.27 20.42
C GLU A 314 11.61 12.02 20.88
N ALA A 315 10.28 12.09 21.01
CA ALA A 315 9.46 10.93 21.33
C ALA A 315 9.52 9.84 20.23
N LEU A 316 9.43 10.22 18.96
CA LEU A 316 9.51 9.28 17.84
C LEU A 316 10.91 8.64 17.71
N LEU A 317 11.97 9.34 18.10
CA LEU A 317 13.33 8.80 18.11
C LEU A 317 13.50 7.66 19.12
N VAL A 318 12.77 7.69 20.25
CA VAL A 318 12.72 6.55 21.20
C VAL A 318 12.17 5.31 20.52
N LEU A 319 11.04 5.43 19.81
CA LEU A 319 10.45 4.30 19.09
C LEU A 319 11.41 3.74 18.03
N LYS A 320 12.09 4.62 17.29
CA LYS A 320 13.12 4.22 16.32
C LYS A 320 14.31 3.50 16.97
N ALA A 321 14.79 3.99 18.11
CA ALA A 321 15.92 3.39 18.84
C ALA A 321 15.61 1.96 19.32
N HIS A 322 14.35 1.70 19.66
CA HIS A 322 13.84 0.36 20.04
C HIS A 322 13.36 -0.47 18.84
N ASN A 323 13.54 0.01 17.60
CA ASN A 323 13.10 -0.65 16.37
C ASN A 323 11.60 -0.99 16.35
N LEU A 324 10.77 -0.13 16.95
CA LEU A 324 9.33 -0.27 17.01
C LEU A 324 8.70 0.43 15.81
N ASN A 325 8.03 -0.35 14.95
CA ASN A 325 7.28 0.20 13.82
C ASN A 325 6.01 0.91 14.32
N MET A 326 5.70 2.06 13.73
CA MET A 326 4.48 2.82 14.02
C MET A 326 3.52 2.65 12.85
N SER A 327 2.36 2.05 13.11
CA SER A 327 1.33 1.82 12.09
C SER A 327 0.33 2.97 12.00
N LYS A 328 0.26 3.84 13.01
CA LYS A 328 -0.58 5.04 12.98
C LYS A 328 -0.04 6.15 13.89
N LEU A 329 -0.19 7.40 13.43
CA LEU A 329 0.05 8.63 14.21
C LEU A 329 -1.03 9.65 13.84
N GLU A 330 -1.83 10.08 14.81
CA GLU A 330 -2.89 11.07 14.63
C GLU A 330 -2.79 12.14 15.73
N SER A 331 -2.89 13.43 15.37
CA SER A 331 -2.92 14.52 16.35
C SER A 331 -4.34 15.04 16.58
N ARG A 332 -4.67 15.33 17.84
CA ARG A 332 -5.93 15.94 18.26
C ARG A 332 -5.66 17.10 19.20
N PRO A 333 -6.34 18.25 19.05
CA PRO A 333 -6.20 19.35 19.99
C PRO A 333 -6.77 18.93 21.36
N ILE A 334 -6.08 19.30 22.43
CA ILE A 334 -6.56 19.00 23.79
C ILE A 334 -7.61 20.06 24.19
N PRO A 335 -8.87 19.67 24.49
CA PRO A 335 -9.89 20.61 24.90
C PRO A 335 -9.49 21.34 26.18
N GLY A 336 -9.57 22.68 26.16
CA GLY A 336 -9.25 23.54 27.32
C GLY A 336 -7.78 23.98 27.42
N THR A 337 -6.87 23.42 26.62
CA THR A 337 -5.46 23.86 26.54
C THR A 337 -5.10 24.22 25.10
N PRO A 338 -5.27 25.50 24.70
CA PRO A 338 -4.96 25.95 23.35
C PRO A 338 -3.53 25.59 22.94
N TRP A 339 -3.36 25.10 21.70
CA TRP A 339 -2.06 24.76 21.10
C TRP A 339 -1.32 23.58 21.75
N GLU A 340 -1.94 22.85 22.67
CA GLU A 340 -1.47 21.53 23.08
C GLU A 340 -2.17 20.45 22.27
N GLU A 341 -1.38 19.52 21.73
CA GLU A 341 -1.85 18.40 20.95
C GLU A 341 -1.63 17.08 21.70
N MET A 342 -2.61 16.20 21.58
CA MET A 342 -2.54 14.80 21.99
C MET A 342 -2.31 13.95 20.76
N PHE A 343 -1.31 13.08 20.82
CA PHE A 343 -0.96 12.15 19.76
C PHE A 343 -1.49 10.76 20.09
N TYR A 344 -2.25 10.19 19.16
CA TYR A 344 -2.69 8.80 19.17
C TYR A 344 -1.75 7.99 18.30
N LEU A 345 -1.14 6.96 18.88
CA LEU A 345 -0.15 6.13 18.20
C LEU A 345 -0.55 4.67 18.29
N ASP A 346 -0.41 3.98 17.17
CA ASP A 346 -0.36 2.52 17.12
C ASP A 346 1.08 2.09 16.86
N ILE A 347 1.64 1.29 17.78
CA ILE A 347 2.93 0.65 17.61
C ILE A 347 2.76 -0.85 17.40
N ASP A 348 3.51 -1.40 16.45
CA ASP A 348 3.57 -2.84 16.19
C ASP A 348 4.52 -3.46 17.23
N GLY A 349 3.99 -3.67 18.43
CA GLY A 349 4.75 -4.17 19.57
C GLY A 349 3.82 -4.72 20.65
N ASN A 350 4.29 -5.76 21.33
CA ASN A 350 3.58 -6.38 22.44
C ASN A 350 4.07 -5.82 23.78
N LEU A 351 3.16 -5.28 24.58
CA LEU A 351 3.44 -4.73 25.91
C LEU A 351 4.12 -5.71 26.88
N ALA A 352 4.03 -7.02 26.64
CA ALA A 352 4.71 -8.04 27.43
C ALA A 352 6.21 -8.17 27.11
N THR A 353 6.73 -7.55 26.04
CA THR A 353 8.15 -7.65 25.66
C THR A 353 8.97 -6.54 26.30
N ALA A 354 10.26 -6.82 26.53
CA ALA A 354 11.15 -5.90 27.22
C ALA A 354 11.38 -4.62 26.41
N GLU A 355 11.43 -4.73 25.09
CA GLU A 355 11.67 -3.64 24.15
C GLU A 355 10.56 -2.58 24.26
N VAL A 356 9.29 -3.02 24.24
CA VAL A 356 8.14 -2.10 24.36
C VAL A 356 8.06 -1.48 25.76
N GLN A 357 8.35 -2.26 26.81
CA GLN A 357 8.35 -1.74 28.18
C GLN A 357 9.45 -0.70 28.41
N GLN A 358 10.62 -0.87 27.80
CA GLN A 358 11.71 0.10 27.87
C GLN A 358 11.36 1.37 27.09
N ALA A 359 10.85 1.23 25.87
CA ALA A 359 10.40 2.35 25.05
C ALA A 359 9.33 3.20 25.78
N ILE A 360 8.32 2.56 26.39
CA ILE A 360 7.28 3.28 27.15
C ILE A 360 7.87 4.03 28.34
N LYS A 361 8.78 3.41 29.10
CA LYS A 361 9.45 4.09 30.24
C LYS A 361 10.29 5.29 29.81
N GLU A 362 10.90 5.23 28.63
CA GLU A 362 11.63 6.37 28.07
C GLU A 362 10.67 7.47 27.59
N LEU A 363 9.58 7.10 26.93
CA LEU A 363 8.52 8.03 26.52
C LEU A 363 7.87 8.72 27.73
N GLU A 364 7.64 8.01 28.83
CA GLU A 364 7.12 8.57 30.10
C GLU A 364 7.99 9.71 30.65
N ARG A 365 9.31 9.70 30.37
CA ARG A 365 10.23 10.76 30.82
C ARG A 365 10.21 12.00 29.91
N LEU A 366 9.89 11.82 28.64
CA LEU A 366 9.91 12.88 27.62
C LEU A 366 8.53 13.53 27.42
N THR A 367 7.47 12.79 27.69
CA THR A 367 6.08 13.23 27.50
C THR A 367 5.51 13.80 28.79
N ARG A 368 4.58 14.75 28.67
CA ARG A 368 3.85 15.31 29.83
C ARG A 368 2.77 14.36 30.32
N PHE A 369 2.24 13.58 29.40
CA PHE A 369 1.20 12.61 29.63
C PHE A 369 1.39 11.46 28.65
N ILE A 370 1.26 10.24 29.13
CA ILE A 370 1.19 9.05 28.30
C ILE A 370 0.24 8.06 28.96
N LYS A 371 -0.60 7.41 28.16
CA LYS A 371 -1.51 6.35 28.61
C LYS A 371 -1.56 5.28 27.53
N VAL A 372 -1.34 4.04 27.93
CA VAL A 372 -1.59 2.88 27.06
C VAL A 372 -3.09 2.64 27.02
N LEU A 373 -3.70 2.73 25.84
CA LEU A 373 -5.12 2.45 25.63
C LEU A 373 -5.39 0.95 25.50
N GLY A 374 -4.40 0.15 25.08
CA GLY A 374 -4.53 -1.30 25.06
C GLY A 374 -3.40 -1.98 24.29
N CYS A 375 -3.23 -3.27 24.57
CA CYS A 375 -2.38 -4.19 23.81
C CYS A 375 -3.27 -5.33 23.34
N TYR A 376 -3.28 -5.60 22.03
CA TYR A 376 -4.20 -6.57 21.42
C TYR A 376 -3.55 -7.30 20.25
N PRO A 377 -3.94 -8.56 19.97
CA PRO A 377 -3.38 -9.31 18.84
C PRO A 377 -3.68 -8.62 17.50
N CYS A 378 -2.70 -8.55 16.61
CA CYS A 378 -2.92 -8.04 15.26
C CYS A 378 -3.84 -8.99 14.46
N GLU A 379 -4.94 -8.48 13.88
CA GLU A 379 -5.80 -9.30 13.01
C GLU A 379 -5.26 -9.44 11.58
N THR A 380 -4.51 -8.45 11.09
CA THR A 380 -3.86 -8.48 9.77
C THR A 380 -2.45 -9.05 9.87
N VAL A 381 -2.34 -10.38 9.93
CA VAL A 381 -1.04 -11.04 9.78
C VAL A 381 -0.69 -11.08 8.29
N LYS A 382 0.26 -10.26 7.84
CA LYS A 382 0.74 -10.29 6.44
C LYS A 382 1.08 -11.74 6.04
N PRO A 383 0.45 -12.31 5.00
CA PRO A 383 0.76 -13.66 4.54
C PRO A 383 2.23 -13.77 4.15
N THR A 384 2.85 -14.91 4.42
CA THR A 384 4.19 -15.22 3.88
C THR A 384 4.08 -15.31 2.37
N GLN A 385 4.71 -14.36 1.68
CA GLN A 385 4.75 -14.32 0.23
C GLN A 385 5.91 -15.16 -0.30
N LEU A 386 5.63 -16.03 -1.26
CA LEU A 386 6.64 -16.68 -2.10
C LEU A 386 7.00 -15.74 -3.25
N SER A 387 8.25 -15.73 -3.69
CA SER A 387 8.65 -14.91 -4.84
C SER A 387 8.10 -15.49 -6.16
N GLN A 388 7.87 -14.65 -7.17
CA GLN A 388 7.41 -15.10 -8.51
C GLN A 388 8.34 -16.15 -9.13
N ALA A 389 9.64 -16.12 -8.82
CA ALA A 389 10.59 -17.15 -9.26
C ALA A 389 10.27 -18.56 -8.72
N GLN A 390 9.62 -18.65 -7.56
CA GLN A 390 9.23 -19.92 -6.92
C GLN A 390 7.88 -20.44 -7.47
N LEU A 391 7.05 -19.53 -8.00
CA LEU A 391 5.78 -19.82 -8.65
C LEU A 391 5.93 -20.41 -10.06
N LEU A 392 7.05 -20.15 -10.75
CA LEU A 392 7.22 -20.38 -12.21
C LEU A 392 8.03 -21.63 -12.64
N ILE A 393 8.24 -22.64 -11.79
CA ILE A 393 8.95 -23.86 -12.26
C ILE A 393 7.98 -24.73 -13.08
N GLU A 394 7.99 -24.56 -14.41
CA GLU A 394 7.23 -25.40 -15.34
C GLU A 394 7.88 -26.79 -15.54
N PRO A 395 7.08 -27.87 -15.69
CA PRO A 395 7.60 -29.17 -16.13
C PRO A 395 7.69 -29.21 -17.65
N GLY A 396 8.91 -29.11 -18.17
CA GLY A 396 9.27 -29.63 -19.49
C GLY A 396 8.95 -28.72 -20.68
N SER A 397 9.72 -27.66 -20.87
CA SER A 397 10.10 -27.24 -22.23
C SER A 397 11.59 -26.93 -22.29
N SER A 398 12.28 -27.56 -23.24
CA SER A 398 13.69 -27.37 -23.51
C SER A 398 13.95 -25.93 -23.96
N LYS A 399 14.42 -25.07 -23.06
CA LYS A 399 15.38 -23.98 -23.33
C LYS A 399 15.82 -23.29 -22.03
N GLN A 400 17.13 -23.38 -21.79
CA GLN A 400 17.96 -22.66 -20.82
C GLN A 400 17.54 -22.73 -19.34
N GLN A 401 18.36 -23.49 -18.59
CA GLN A 401 18.31 -23.63 -17.15
C GLN A 401 18.41 -22.26 -16.45
N PRO A 402 17.54 -21.93 -15.47
CA PRO A 402 17.86 -20.92 -14.49
C PRO A 402 18.92 -21.51 -13.55
N ILE A 403 20.09 -20.87 -13.54
CA ILE A 403 21.20 -21.21 -12.65
C ILE A 403 20.72 -21.07 -11.21
N LYS A 404 20.92 -22.14 -10.42
CA LYS A 404 20.72 -22.20 -8.97
C LYS A 404 21.31 -20.95 -8.29
N ALA A 405 20.51 -20.24 -7.49
CA ALA A 405 21.04 -19.30 -6.52
C ALA A 405 21.77 -20.10 -5.42
N LEU A 406 23.09 -20.16 -5.53
CA LEU A 406 23.98 -20.43 -4.41
C LEU A 406 23.86 -19.29 -3.38
N PRO A 407 24.22 -19.51 -2.10
CA PRO A 407 24.13 -18.51 -1.04
C PRO A 407 25.24 -17.43 -1.15
N ASN A 408 25.23 -16.69 -2.27
CA ASN A 408 25.96 -15.47 -2.57
C ASN A 408 25.34 -14.82 -3.83
N SER A 409 24.10 -14.31 -3.79
CA SER A 409 23.57 -13.55 -4.93
C SER A 409 24.07 -12.11 -4.83
N GLN A 410 25.13 -11.80 -5.57
CA GLN A 410 25.61 -10.43 -5.73
C GLN A 410 24.48 -9.53 -6.24
N ALA A 411 24.40 -8.30 -5.73
CA ALA A 411 23.39 -7.32 -6.10
C ALA A 411 23.46 -7.01 -7.61
N LYS A 412 22.32 -6.99 -8.31
CA LYS A 412 22.29 -6.97 -9.78
C LYS A 412 22.80 -5.66 -10.37
N HIS A 413 22.65 -4.55 -9.67
CA HIS A 413 23.24 -3.26 -10.05
C HIS A 413 24.77 -3.26 -9.94
N SER A 414 25.35 -4.14 -9.11
CA SER A 414 26.76 -4.08 -8.72
C SER A 414 27.69 -4.45 -9.87
N ARG A 415 28.84 -3.78 -9.91
CA ARG A 415 29.95 -4.16 -10.80
C ARG A 415 30.49 -5.56 -10.52
N ASP A 416 30.26 -6.09 -9.32
CA ASP A 416 30.56 -7.49 -8.99
C ASP A 416 29.67 -8.47 -9.77
N TYR A 417 28.41 -8.10 -9.99
CA TYR A 417 27.46 -8.88 -10.78
C TYR A 417 27.73 -8.75 -12.29
N LYS A 418 28.02 -7.53 -12.76
CA LYS A 418 28.34 -7.26 -14.17
C LYS A 418 29.46 -6.22 -14.27
N SER A 419 30.61 -6.67 -14.77
CA SER A 419 31.81 -5.83 -14.88
C SER A 419 31.77 -4.80 -16.02
N GLN A 420 30.98 -5.08 -17.06
CA GLN A 420 30.80 -4.21 -18.22
C GLN A 420 29.67 -3.20 -17.98
N ASP A 421 29.93 -1.93 -18.30
CA ASP A 421 28.93 -0.88 -18.17
C ASP A 421 27.73 -1.14 -19.07
N THR A 422 26.54 -0.90 -18.51
CA THR A 422 25.28 -0.98 -19.24
C THR A 422 25.11 0.25 -20.11
N GLN A 423 24.55 0.04 -21.29
CA GLN A 423 24.25 1.08 -22.25
C GLN A 423 22.74 1.11 -22.45
N LEU A 424 22.15 2.29 -22.32
CA LEU A 424 20.77 2.54 -22.72
C LEU A 424 20.74 2.88 -24.20
N PHE A 425 19.86 2.20 -24.93
CA PHE A 425 19.61 2.48 -26.33
C PHE A 425 18.16 2.90 -26.54
N CYS A 426 17.97 4.05 -27.15
CA CYS A 426 16.65 4.54 -27.52
C CYS A 426 16.77 5.34 -28.82
N GLN A 427 16.31 4.77 -29.93
CA GLN A 427 16.53 5.33 -31.26
C GLN A 427 18.01 5.67 -31.53
N HIS A 428 18.35 6.97 -31.61
CA HIS A 428 19.71 7.49 -31.82
C HIS A 428 20.39 7.96 -30.52
N LEU A 429 19.68 7.93 -29.39
CA LEU A 429 20.20 8.25 -28.07
C LEU A 429 20.91 7.02 -27.48
N GLN A 430 22.15 7.22 -27.05
CA GLN A 430 22.95 6.21 -26.36
C GLN A 430 23.56 6.79 -25.08
N ILE A 431 23.25 6.18 -23.95
CA ILE A 431 23.71 6.65 -22.63
C ILE A 431 24.50 5.53 -21.95
N GLY A 432 25.73 5.83 -21.55
CA GLY A 432 26.61 4.87 -20.86
C GLY A 432 27.81 4.42 -21.67
N ALA A 433 28.69 3.66 -21.00
CA ALA A 433 29.94 3.12 -21.57
C ALA A 433 30.80 4.16 -22.31
N GLY A 434 30.92 5.36 -21.74
CA GLY A 434 31.72 6.46 -22.28
C GLY A 434 30.99 7.34 -23.29
N GLN A 435 29.75 7.02 -23.67
CA GLN A 435 28.88 7.93 -24.41
C GLN A 435 28.18 8.89 -23.45
N PHE A 436 28.31 10.18 -23.73
CA PHE A 436 27.68 11.24 -22.95
C PHE A 436 26.51 11.83 -23.71
N SER A 437 25.37 11.93 -23.04
CA SER A 437 24.15 12.47 -23.65
C SER A 437 23.65 13.73 -22.94
N ALA A 438 23.19 14.69 -23.74
CA ALA A 438 22.57 15.92 -23.28
C ALA A 438 21.06 15.88 -23.55
N LEU A 439 20.29 16.13 -22.50
CA LEU A 439 18.83 16.06 -22.49
C LEU A 439 18.29 17.43 -22.05
N GLN A 440 17.22 17.90 -22.68
CA GLN A 440 16.57 19.16 -22.31
C GLN A 440 15.23 18.89 -21.64
N GLN A 441 14.98 19.46 -20.47
CA GLN A 441 13.68 19.42 -19.79
C GLN A 441 12.77 20.57 -20.24
N ILE A 442 11.51 20.23 -20.54
CA ILE A 442 10.40 21.15 -20.77
C ILE A 442 9.29 20.79 -19.79
N ASN A 443 8.78 21.79 -19.07
CA ASN A 443 7.63 21.60 -18.17
C ASN A 443 6.34 21.86 -18.94
N LEU A 444 5.33 21.04 -18.69
CA LEU A 444 3.97 21.23 -19.19
C LEU A 444 3.18 22.18 -18.28
N PRO A 445 2.19 22.94 -18.82
CA PRO A 445 1.72 22.90 -20.21
C PRO A 445 2.55 23.74 -21.18
N ILE A 446 2.63 23.30 -22.44
CA ILE A 446 3.22 24.03 -23.56
C ILE A 446 2.36 23.87 -24.82
N ASP A 447 2.29 24.91 -25.66
CA ASP A 447 1.62 24.83 -26.96
C ASP A 447 2.48 24.08 -27.99
N ASN A 448 1.85 23.34 -28.91
CA ASN A 448 2.56 22.60 -29.96
C ASN A 448 3.44 23.49 -30.86
N THR A 449 3.01 24.72 -31.15
CA THR A 449 3.76 25.66 -31.99
C THR A 449 5.02 26.14 -31.26
N GLU A 450 4.90 26.39 -29.97
CA GLU A 450 6.02 26.74 -29.11
C GLU A 450 6.98 25.56 -28.94
N LEU A 451 6.45 24.36 -28.67
CA LEU A 451 7.23 23.13 -28.58
C LEU A 451 8.00 22.84 -29.87
N ALA A 452 7.39 23.00 -31.05
CA ALA A 452 8.06 22.78 -32.33
C ALA A 452 9.23 23.76 -32.52
N THR A 453 9.05 25.02 -32.12
CA THR A 453 10.11 26.04 -32.18
C THR A 453 11.24 25.69 -31.22
N GLN A 454 10.92 25.33 -29.98
CA GLN A 454 11.90 24.93 -28.97
C GLN A 454 12.64 23.65 -29.39
N ALA A 455 11.93 22.63 -29.88
CA ALA A 455 12.52 21.37 -30.32
C ALA A 455 13.55 21.55 -31.43
N LYS A 456 13.29 22.46 -32.38
CA LYS A 456 14.26 22.83 -33.41
C LYS A 456 15.53 23.46 -32.80
N ILE A 457 15.38 24.43 -31.91
CA ILE A 457 16.51 25.10 -31.23
C ILE A 457 17.32 24.09 -30.39
N ILE A 458 16.63 23.21 -29.67
CA ILE A 458 17.22 22.15 -28.84
C ILE A 458 18.05 21.21 -29.72
N LYS A 459 17.52 20.79 -30.87
CA LYS A 459 18.26 19.96 -31.84
C LYS A 459 19.48 20.68 -32.40
N GLU A 460 19.32 21.93 -32.83
CA GLU A 460 20.42 22.75 -33.37
C GLU A 460 21.53 23.01 -32.34
N SER A 461 21.18 23.08 -31.06
CA SER A 461 22.12 23.24 -29.95
C SER A 461 22.91 21.97 -29.64
N GLY A 462 22.48 20.80 -30.13
CA GLY A 462 23.17 19.52 -29.97
C GLY A 462 22.62 18.58 -28.88
N PHE A 463 21.43 18.85 -28.35
CA PHE A 463 20.73 17.90 -27.48
C PHE A 463 20.18 16.71 -28.29
N GLN A 464 20.01 15.57 -27.63
CA GLN A 464 19.51 14.34 -28.26
C GLN A 464 18.07 13.98 -27.87
N ALA A 465 17.56 14.53 -26.76
CA ALA A 465 16.22 14.23 -26.28
C ALA A 465 15.56 15.40 -25.56
N ILE A 466 14.24 15.34 -25.48
CA ILE A 466 13.40 16.22 -24.67
C ILE A 466 12.73 15.39 -23.58
N LEU A 467 12.88 15.83 -22.33
CA LEU A 467 12.15 15.34 -21.17
C LEU A 467 10.92 16.23 -20.94
N LEU A 468 9.73 15.66 -21.14
CA LEU A 468 8.46 16.26 -20.76
C LEU A 468 8.19 15.96 -19.27
N ASN A 469 8.12 17.03 -18.48
CA ASN A 469 7.80 16.99 -17.06
C ASN A 469 6.41 17.58 -16.77
N ASP A 470 5.85 17.31 -15.58
CA ASP A 470 4.54 17.78 -15.11
C ASP A 470 3.34 17.25 -15.92
N LEU A 471 3.38 15.98 -16.34
CA LEU A 471 2.34 15.32 -17.14
C LEU A 471 0.91 15.48 -16.58
N LYS A 472 0.73 15.45 -15.24
CA LYS A 472 -0.57 15.70 -14.60
C LYS A 472 -1.25 17.00 -15.01
N GLN A 473 -0.49 18.04 -15.40
CA GLN A 473 -1.05 19.32 -15.82
C GLN A 473 -1.66 19.24 -17.24
N GLN A 474 -1.35 18.18 -17.99
CA GLN A 474 -1.78 18.00 -19.37
C GLN A 474 -2.05 16.52 -19.68
N LEU A 475 -3.00 15.91 -18.94
CA LEU A 475 -3.39 14.49 -19.08
C LEU A 475 -4.19 14.16 -20.36
N ASN A 476 -4.31 15.09 -21.31
CA ASN A 476 -4.99 14.83 -22.58
C ASN A 476 -4.08 13.98 -23.49
N GLU A 477 -4.41 12.70 -23.66
CA GLU A 477 -3.65 11.75 -24.50
C GLU A 477 -3.43 12.26 -25.92
N GLN A 478 -4.40 12.96 -26.53
CA GLN A 478 -4.26 13.49 -27.89
C GLN A 478 -3.22 14.60 -27.97
N GLU A 479 -3.16 15.49 -26.98
CA GLU A 479 -2.17 16.55 -26.92
C GLU A 479 -0.78 15.99 -26.65
N LEU A 480 -0.63 15.07 -25.69
CA LEU A 480 0.66 14.41 -25.42
C LEU A 480 1.17 13.63 -26.63
N LYS A 481 0.27 13.01 -27.40
CA LYS A 481 0.62 12.34 -28.65
C LYS A 481 1.11 13.32 -29.71
N GLN A 482 0.50 14.49 -29.82
CA GLN A 482 0.97 15.55 -30.72
C GLN A 482 2.36 16.06 -30.28
N HIS A 483 2.56 16.28 -28.98
CA HIS A 483 3.87 16.68 -28.44
C HIS A 483 4.96 15.66 -28.78
N ALA A 484 4.69 14.36 -28.56
CA ALA A 484 5.61 13.29 -28.91
C ALA A 484 5.95 13.28 -30.42
N GLN A 485 4.95 13.48 -31.28
CA GLN A 485 5.16 13.57 -32.73
C GLN A 485 6.00 14.80 -33.14
N VAL A 486 5.79 15.95 -32.50
CA VAL A 486 6.58 17.16 -32.75
C VAL A 486 8.05 16.94 -32.37
N ILE A 487 8.30 16.29 -31.23
CA ILE A 487 9.65 15.95 -30.77
C ILE A 487 10.32 14.95 -31.74
N GLU A 488 9.60 13.92 -32.16
CA GLU A 488 10.08 12.93 -33.14
C GLU A 488 10.41 13.58 -34.49
N GLN A 489 9.57 14.49 -34.99
CA GLN A 489 9.78 15.22 -36.24
C GLN A 489 11.02 16.13 -36.20
N ALA A 490 11.36 16.66 -35.03
CA ALA A 490 12.62 17.39 -34.81
C ALA A 490 13.85 16.46 -34.75
N GLY A 491 13.64 15.14 -34.77
CA GLY A 491 14.68 14.13 -34.68
C GLY A 491 15.27 14.04 -33.27
N LEU A 492 14.45 14.23 -32.23
CA LEU A 492 14.81 14.10 -30.82
C LEU A 492 14.05 12.92 -30.21
N VAL A 493 14.62 12.29 -29.17
CA VAL A 493 13.94 11.25 -28.39
C VAL A 493 12.93 11.91 -27.43
N CYS A 494 11.71 11.38 -27.38
CA CYS A 494 10.67 11.84 -26.45
C CYS A 494 10.73 11.04 -25.15
N ILE A 495 11.14 11.71 -24.07
CA ILE A 495 11.19 11.14 -22.72
C ILE A 495 10.06 11.74 -21.88
N MET A 496 9.34 10.90 -21.13
CA MET A 496 8.26 11.35 -20.25
C MET A 496 8.54 10.98 -18.80
N GLN A 497 8.37 11.95 -17.88
CA GLN A 497 8.52 11.70 -16.45
C GLN A 497 7.22 11.17 -15.84
N VAL A 498 7.31 10.04 -15.15
CA VAL A 498 6.20 9.44 -14.39
C VAL A 498 6.38 9.79 -12.92
N ASP A 499 5.52 10.68 -12.45
CA ASP A 499 5.45 11.20 -11.09
C ASP A 499 4.35 10.50 -10.28
N HIS A 500 3.29 10.03 -10.96
CA HIS A 500 2.13 9.34 -10.39
C HIS A 500 1.73 8.11 -11.22
N GLU A 501 1.16 7.09 -10.57
CA GLU A 501 0.74 5.83 -11.23
C GLU A 501 -0.26 6.05 -12.39
N GLN A 502 -1.12 7.07 -12.29
CA GLN A 502 -2.10 7.40 -13.32
C GLN A 502 -1.46 7.85 -14.65
N GLU A 503 -0.26 8.42 -14.60
CA GLU A 503 0.47 8.92 -15.78
C GLU A 503 1.11 7.77 -16.55
N PHE A 504 1.43 6.67 -15.88
CA PHE A 504 2.18 5.55 -16.46
C PHE A 504 1.51 4.95 -17.69
N SER A 505 0.19 4.74 -17.65
CA SER A 505 -0.52 4.10 -18.77
C SER A 505 -0.41 4.90 -20.07
N ILE A 506 -0.43 6.23 -19.98
CA ILE A 506 -0.32 7.12 -21.14
C ILE A 506 1.15 7.26 -21.53
N ALA A 507 2.04 7.51 -20.56
CA ALA A 507 3.46 7.70 -20.81
C ALA A 507 4.11 6.46 -21.45
N SER A 508 3.79 5.24 -20.96
CA SER A 508 4.33 3.99 -21.51
C SER A 508 3.87 3.67 -22.94
N GLN A 509 2.83 4.33 -23.44
CA GLN A 509 2.34 4.17 -24.80
C GLN A 509 2.92 5.20 -25.77
N LEU A 510 3.24 6.40 -25.27
CA LEU A 510 3.61 7.55 -26.10
C LEU A 510 5.10 7.90 -26.05
N ALA A 511 5.80 7.55 -24.96
CA ALA A 511 7.20 7.88 -24.78
C ALA A 511 8.13 6.84 -25.41
N ASP A 512 9.28 7.30 -25.88
CA ASP A 512 10.38 6.44 -26.33
C ASP A 512 11.19 5.89 -25.14
N MET A 513 11.22 6.65 -24.04
CA MET A 513 11.91 6.33 -22.78
C MET A 513 11.16 6.96 -21.60
N LEU A 514 11.21 6.31 -20.44
CA LEU A 514 10.56 6.81 -19.22
C LEU A 514 11.59 7.26 -18.19
N ILE A 515 11.28 8.34 -17.45
CA ILE A 515 11.96 8.64 -16.18
C ILE A 515 10.96 8.39 -15.06
N LEU A 516 11.29 7.48 -14.14
CA LEU A 516 10.53 7.34 -12.90
C LEU A 516 11.04 8.36 -11.88
N SER A 517 10.14 9.20 -11.42
CA SER A 517 10.42 10.22 -10.41
C SER A 517 10.98 9.66 -9.11
N GLY A 518 11.87 10.43 -8.48
CA GLY A 518 12.39 10.10 -7.15
C GLY A 518 11.30 9.97 -6.08
N LYS A 519 10.10 10.53 -6.30
CA LYS A 519 8.93 10.35 -5.42
C LYS A 519 8.40 8.91 -5.41
N GLN A 520 8.56 8.19 -6.52
CA GLN A 520 8.11 6.80 -6.69
C GLN A 520 9.21 5.78 -6.38
N MET A 521 10.42 6.21 -6.02
CA MET A 521 11.57 5.33 -5.76
C MET A 521 11.30 4.27 -4.67
N TYR A 522 10.45 4.57 -3.68
CA TYR A 522 10.09 3.62 -2.61
C TYR A 522 8.77 2.87 -2.88
N ASN A 523 8.11 3.13 -4.02
CA ASN A 523 6.88 2.46 -4.40
C ASN A 523 7.20 1.16 -5.16
N THR A 524 7.16 0.03 -4.43
CA THR A 524 7.48 -1.30 -4.97
C THR A 524 6.60 -1.72 -6.13
N ASP A 525 5.34 -1.30 -6.16
CA ASP A 525 4.41 -1.65 -7.22
C ASP A 525 4.80 -0.92 -8.52
N MET A 526 5.12 0.38 -8.42
CA MET A 526 5.66 1.16 -9.55
C MET A 526 7.02 0.64 -10.03
N LEU A 527 7.93 0.27 -9.12
CA LEU A 527 9.23 -0.31 -9.50
C LEU A 527 9.07 -1.65 -10.22
N THR A 528 8.13 -2.48 -9.78
CA THR A 528 7.81 -3.78 -10.40
C THR A 528 7.23 -3.57 -11.79
N LEU A 529 6.26 -2.66 -11.89
CA LEU A 529 5.56 -2.32 -13.12
C LEU A 529 6.53 -1.72 -14.16
N ILE A 530 7.40 -0.79 -13.76
CA ILE A 530 8.41 -0.25 -14.68
C ILE A 530 9.55 -1.24 -14.97
N GLY A 531 9.80 -2.19 -14.08
CA GLY A 531 10.69 -3.31 -14.34
C GLY A 531 10.14 -4.31 -15.36
N SER A 532 8.83 -4.30 -15.61
CA SER A 532 8.17 -5.17 -16.58
C SER A 532 7.97 -4.56 -17.97
N VAL A 533 8.27 -3.26 -18.16
CA VAL A 533 8.14 -2.61 -19.47
C VAL A 533 9.33 -2.91 -20.38
N ASN A 534 9.08 -2.88 -21.68
CA ASN A 534 10.11 -3.06 -22.70
C ASN A 534 10.80 -1.75 -23.13
N LEU A 535 10.40 -0.61 -22.54
CA LEU A 535 11.02 0.69 -22.78
C LEU A 535 12.26 0.86 -21.89
N PRO A 536 13.28 1.60 -22.36
CA PRO A 536 14.34 2.10 -21.48
C PRO A 536 13.78 2.97 -20.36
N VAL A 537 14.34 2.82 -19.17
CA VAL A 537 13.89 3.50 -17.95
C VAL A 537 15.08 4.16 -17.28
N ILE A 538 14.88 5.38 -16.79
CA ILE A 538 15.80 6.06 -15.89
C ILE A 538 15.11 6.17 -14.52
N LEU A 539 15.77 5.68 -13.47
CA LEU A 539 15.29 5.78 -12.10
C LEU A 539 15.94 6.98 -11.40
N GLU A 540 15.13 7.99 -11.09
CA GLU A 540 15.58 9.16 -10.34
C GLU A 540 15.72 8.87 -8.84
N ARG A 541 16.77 9.41 -8.22
CA ARG A 541 17.00 9.28 -6.78
C ARG A 541 16.01 10.13 -5.99
N ASN A 542 15.42 9.57 -4.93
CA ASN A 542 14.66 10.37 -3.98
C ASN A 542 15.58 11.37 -3.26
N THR A 543 15.14 12.60 -3.08
CA THR A 543 15.97 13.68 -2.49
C THR A 543 16.47 13.39 -1.07
N MET A 544 15.85 12.44 -0.35
CA MET A 544 16.23 12.01 1.01
C MET A 544 16.92 10.62 1.03
N ALA A 545 17.04 9.95 -0.11
CA ALA A 545 17.58 8.59 -0.17
C ALA A 545 19.10 8.56 -0.08
N SER A 546 19.66 7.54 0.55
CA SER A 546 21.07 7.19 0.40
C SER A 546 21.35 6.58 -0.98
N VAL A 547 22.62 6.43 -1.34
CA VAL A 547 23.03 5.69 -2.55
C VAL A 547 22.62 4.21 -2.43
N ASP A 548 22.64 3.64 -1.22
CA ASP A 548 22.23 2.26 -0.96
C ASP A 548 20.74 2.04 -1.26
N ASP A 549 19.87 2.93 -0.76
CA ASP A 549 18.43 2.86 -1.00
C ASP A 549 18.13 2.94 -2.51
N TRP A 550 18.84 3.81 -3.20
CA TRP A 550 18.67 4.02 -4.64
C TRP A 550 19.09 2.80 -5.47
N LEU A 551 20.23 2.20 -5.13
CA LEU A 551 20.72 0.99 -5.78
C LEU A 551 19.84 -0.24 -5.47
N GLN A 552 19.25 -0.32 -4.28
CA GLN A 552 18.27 -1.35 -3.95
C GLN A 552 16.97 -1.21 -4.75
N ALA A 553 16.51 0.02 -4.97
CA ALA A 553 15.38 0.28 -5.87
C ALA A 553 15.72 -0.14 -7.32
N ALA A 554 16.94 0.14 -7.78
CA ALA A 554 17.42 -0.32 -9.09
C ALA A 554 17.44 -1.85 -9.23
N ASP A 555 17.87 -2.58 -8.18
CA ASP A 555 17.81 -4.05 -8.15
C ASP A 555 16.40 -4.60 -8.28
N THR A 556 15.42 -3.89 -7.73
CA THR A 556 14.01 -4.26 -7.86
C THR A 556 13.58 -4.18 -9.32
N VAL A 557 13.91 -3.09 -10.02
CA VAL A 557 13.61 -2.92 -11.45
C VAL A 557 14.32 -3.98 -12.30
N LEU A 558 15.64 -4.17 -12.09
CA LEU A 558 16.44 -5.19 -12.78
C LEU A 558 15.93 -6.61 -12.53
N SER A 559 15.33 -6.86 -11.37
CA SER A 559 14.80 -8.17 -11.02
C SER A 559 13.49 -8.53 -11.69
N HIS A 560 12.76 -7.53 -12.21
CA HIS A 560 11.51 -7.73 -12.93
C HIS A 560 11.67 -7.75 -14.45
N GLY A 561 12.91 -7.61 -14.95
CA GLY A 561 13.25 -7.95 -16.34
C GLY A 561 13.86 -6.81 -17.14
N ASN A 562 13.65 -5.55 -16.74
CA ASN A 562 14.15 -4.40 -17.50
C ASN A 562 15.67 -4.22 -17.30
N GLN A 563 16.45 -4.65 -18.29
CA GLN A 563 17.91 -4.48 -18.34
C GLN A 563 18.34 -3.17 -19.03
N GLN A 564 17.39 -2.38 -19.53
CA GLN A 564 17.61 -1.04 -20.08
C GLN A 564 17.30 0.01 -19.00
N LEU A 565 18.02 -0.10 -17.87
CA LEU A 565 17.89 0.77 -16.71
C LEU A 565 19.09 1.72 -16.60
N GLY A 566 18.81 3.01 -16.39
CA GLY A 566 19.77 4.02 -15.96
C GLY A 566 19.34 4.68 -14.66
N LEU A 567 20.23 5.50 -14.12
CA LEU A 567 20.07 6.20 -12.85
C LEU A 567 20.11 7.71 -13.11
N CYS A 568 19.25 8.49 -12.45
CA CYS A 568 19.30 9.95 -12.45
C CYS A 568 19.54 10.56 -11.05
N GLU A 569 20.66 11.27 -10.88
CA GLU A 569 20.97 12.07 -9.68
C GLU A 569 20.45 13.50 -9.89
N SER A 570 19.48 13.92 -9.08
CA SER A 570 18.79 15.22 -9.22
C SER A 570 19.07 16.20 -8.08
N GLY A 571 19.93 15.80 -7.15
CA GLY A 571 20.27 16.53 -5.94
C GLY A 571 19.55 16.00 -4.70
N VAL A 572 20.17 16.27 -3.55
CA VAL A 572 19.67 15.92 -2.21
C VAL A 572 19.37 17.19 -1.44
N ARG A 573 18.51 17.13 -0.41
CA ARG A 573 18.37 18.32 0.45
C ARG A 573 19.66 18.59 1.20
N SER A 574 20.04 19.86 1.21
CA SER A 574 21.11 20.36 2.06
C SER A 574 20.55 21.20 3.20
N PHE A 575 21.28 21.23 4.30
CA PHE A 575 21.01 22.12 5.42
C PHE A 575 21.44 23.57 5.15
N THR A 576 22.26 23.81 4.11
CA THR A 576 22.75 25.16 3.78
C THR A 576 21.69 26.01 3.06
N HIS A 577 20.94 25.42 2.13
CA HIS A 577 19.90 26.07 1.36
C HIS A 577 18.66 25.17 1.29
N PRO A 578 17.75 25.24 2.29
CA PRO A 578 16.58 24.35 2.34
C PRO A 578 15.64 24.46 1.13
N GLU A 579 15.64 25.63 0.48
CA GLU A 579 14.79 25.95 -0.67
C GLU A 579 15.32 25.40 -2.01
N GLN A 580 16.56 24.87 -2.05
CA GLN A 580 17.19 24.38 -3.27
C GLN A 580 17.92 23.07 -3.02
N LEU A 581 17.77 22.09 -3.92
CA LEU A 581 18.55 20.86 -3.80
C LEU A 581 20.04 21.15 -4.01
N SER A 582 20.89 20.41 -3.32
CA SER A 582 22.33 20.45 -3.53
C SER A 582 22.76 19.25 -4.34
N LEU A 583 23.63 19.49 -5.33
CA LEU A 583 24.14 18.44 -6.18
C LEU A 583 25.10 17.53 -5.40
N ASP A 584 24.77 16.23 -5.30
CA ASP A 584 25.56 15.25 -4.56
C ASP A 584 26.70 14.66 -5.42
N LEU A 585 27.77 15.43 -5.59
CA LEU A 585 28.95 14.97 -6.35
C LEU A 585 29.65 13.77 -5.69
N ALA A 586 29.57 13.65 -4.35
CA ALA A 586 30.15 12.52 -3.64
C ALA A 586 29.36 11.23 -3.92
N GLY A 587 28.03 11.30 -3.83
CA GLY A 587 27.14 10.21 -4.20
C GLY A 587 27.29 9.80 -5.66
N LEU A 588 27.50 10.75 -6.58
CA LEU A 588 27.80 10.46 -7.98
C LEU A 588 29.06 9.61 -8.15
N VAL A 589 30.16 9.97 -7.47
CA VAL A 589 31.39 9.18 -7.51
C VAL A 589 31.17 7.78 -6.94
N GLU A 590 30.46 7.69 -5.82
CA GLU A 590 30.17 6.43 -5.16
C GLU A 590 29.36 5.48 -6.07
N VAL A 591 28.27 5.97 -6.65
CA VAL A 591 27.41 5.15 -7.51
C VAL A 591 28.15 4.69 -8.78
N LYS A 592 29.00 5.54 -9.38
CA LYS A 592 29.82 5.19 -10.55
C LYS A 592 30.88 4.13 -10.25
N LEU A 593 31.37 4.06 -9.01
CA LEU A 593 32.30 3.01 -8.58
C LEU A 593 31.61 1.68 -8.31
N ARG A 594 30.39 1.73 -7.78
CA ARG A 594 29.67 0.54 -7.30
C ARG A 594 28.78 -0.10 -8.35
N SER A 595 28.20 0.69 -9.26
CA SER A 595 27.20 0.25 -10.22
C SER A 595 27.73 0.23 -11.64
N HIS A 596 27.25 -0.74 -12.43
CA HIS A 596 27.49 -0.79 -13.87
C HIS A 596 26.43 0.01 -14.66
N LEU A 597 25.41 0.56 -14.00
CA LEU A 597 24.33 1.28 -14.65
C LEU A 597 24.81 2.69 -15.07
N PRO A 598 24.34 3.22 -16.21
CA PRO A 598 24.64 4.58 -16.59
C PRO A 598 23.97 5.56 -15.64
N VAL A 599 24.66 6.65 -15.31
CA VAL A 599 24.21 7.67 -14.36
C VAL A 599 24.17 9.03 -15.05
N ILE A 600 23.00 9.61 -15.08
CA ILE A 600 22.71 10.94 -15.64
C ILE A 600 22.54 11.90 -14.46
N VAL A 601 22.93 13.16 -14.63
CA VAL A 601 22.71 14.19 -13.61
C VAL A 601 21.65 15.18 -14.08
N ASN A 602 20.59 15.36 -13.28
CA ASN A 602 19.61 16.40 -13.51
C ASN A 602 19.97 17.67 -12.74
N THR A 603 20.32 18.71 -13.48
CA THR A 603 20.71 20.01 -12.91
C THR A 603 19.55 20.98 -12.70
N CYS A 604 18.33 20.61 -13.15
CA CYS A 604 17.16 21.50 -13.13
C CYS A 604 16.77 21.96 -11.72
N PHE A 605 17.06 21.16 -10.69
CA PHE A 605 16.68 21.43 -9.30
C PHE A 605 17.87 21.79 -8.40
N SER A 606 19.10 21.48 -8.85
CA SER A 606 20.32 21.57 -8.06
C SER A 606 21.31 22.65 -8.54
N SER A 607 20.96 23.34 -9.63
CA SER A 607 21.78 24.40 -10.21
C SER A 607 20.94 25.62 -10.56
N ASN A 608 21.60 26.77 -10.70
CA ASN A 608 21.02 27.99 -11.26
C ASN A 608 21.83 28.43 -12.50
N ALA A 609 21.39 29.46 -13.21
CA ALA A 609 22.05 29.94 -14.43
C ALA A 609 23.54 30.28 -14.23
N ALA A 610 23.93 30.81 -13.05
CA ALA A 610 25.31 31.18 -12.75
C ALA A 610 26.21 29.96 -12.48
N LEU A 611 25.66 28.88 -11.94
CA LEU A 611 26.40 27.66 -11.58
C LEU A 611 26.32 26.56 -12.63
N LEU A 612 25.42 26.67 -13.62
CA LEU A 612 25.12 25.61 -14.58
C LEU A 612 26.37 25.12 -15.31
N SER A 613 27.16 26.02 -15.90
CA SER A 613 28.35 25.63 -16.65
C SER A 613 29.38 24.92 -15.77
N THR A 614 29.63 25.45 -14.57
CA THR A 614 30.58 24.86 -13.61
C THR A 614 30.11 23.48 -13.13
N ASN A 615 28.83 23.34 -12.78
CA ASN A 615 28.25 22.07 -12.36
C ASN A 615 28.25 21.05 -13.50
N ALA A 616 27.92 21.46 -14.72
CA ALA A 616 27.93 20.60 -15.90
C ALA A 616 29.34 20.05 -16.21
N ILE A 617 30.36 20.92 -16.14
CA ILE A 617 31.76 20.51 -16.31
C ILE A 617 32.17 19.54 -15.19
N ALA A 618 31.81 19.83 -13.93
CA ALA A 618 32.14 18.98 -12.79
C ALA A 618 31.54 17.58 -12.94
N VAL A 619 30.26 17.45 -13.27
CA VAL A 619 29.62 16.13 -13.40
C VAL A 619 30.19 15.32 -14.56
N LYS A 620 30.55 15.98 -15.67
CA LYS A 620 31.22 15.36 -16.80
C LYS A 620 32.61 14.83 -16.43
N GLN A 621 33.40 15.62 -15.69
CA GLN A 621 34.70 15.20 -15.16
C GLN A 621 34.60 14.03 -14.18
N LEU A 622 33.50 13.96 -13.42
CA LEU A 622 33.17 12.82 -12.55
C LEU A 622 32.55 11.63 -13.28
N LYS A 623 32.59 11.63 -14.62
CA LYS A 623 32.16 10.52 -15.49
C LYS A 623 30.67 10.22 -15.42
N ALA A 624 29.82 11.23 -15.19
CA ALA A 624 28.41 11.10 -15.51
C ALA A 624 28.24 10.76 -17.00
N ASP A 625 27.26 9.92 -17.31
CA ASP A 625 26.95 9.47 -18.67
C ASP A 625 25.94 10.39 -19.38
N GLY A 626 25.41 11.39 -18.67
CA GLY A 626 24.60 12.43 -19.28
C GLY A 626 24.21 13.55 -18.33
N ILE A 627 23.56 14.57 -18.89
CA ILE A 627 23.05 15.72 -18.16
C ILE A 627 21.64 16.10 -18.62
N ILE A 628 20.79 16.50 -17.67
CA ILE A 628 19.48 17.12 -17.92
C ILE A 628 19.55 18.59 -17.52
N ILE A 629 19.13 19.46 -18.44
CA ILE A 629 19.14 20.91 -18.27
C ILE A 629 17.74 21.47 -18.57
N ILE A 630 17.26 22.42 -17.77
CA ILE A 630 15.97 23.08 -17.99
C ILE A 630 16.09 24.15 -19.06
N HIS A 631 15.08 24.30 -19.93
CA HIS A 631 15.08 25.35 -20.94
C HIS A 631 14.99 26.74 -20.32
N GLN A 632 15.99 27.58 -20.61
CA GLN A 632 16.03 28.99 -20.22
C GLN A 632 16.32 29.83 -21.47
N THR A 633 15.42 30.78 -21.74
CA THR A 633 15.43 31.61 -22.95
C THR A 633 16.64 32.55 -23.09
N GLN A 634 17.44 32.70 -22.04
CA GLN A 634 18.55 33.66 -21.99
C GLN A 634 19.96 33.04 -22.14
N LEU A 635 20.06 31.71 -22.32
CA LEU A 635 21.34 31.00 -22.38
C LEU A 635 21.57 30.34 -23.74
N SER A 636 22.74 30.58 -24.33
CA SER A 636 23.24 29.82 -25.47
C SER A 636 23.82 28.50 -24.97
N TYR A 637 23.09 27.41 -25.16
CA TYR A 637 23.54 26.07 -24.73
C TYR A 637 24.56 25.44 -25.70
N ALA A 638 24.70 25.98 -26.92
CA ALA A 638 25.59 25.44 -27.94
C ALA A 638 27.06 25.47 -27.49
N GLU A 639 27.51 26.57 -26.86
CA GLU A 639 28.87 26.69 -26.33
C GLU A 639 29.09 25.74 -25.15
N LEU A 640 28.14 25.66 -24.22
CA LEU A 640 28.20 24.74 -23.08
C LEU A 640 28.31 23.28 -23.55
N LEU A 641 27.44 22.86 -24.48
CA LEU A 641 27.48 21.49 -24.99
C LEU A 641 28.77 21.22 -25.77
N HIS A 642 29.25 22.19 -26.56
CA HIS A 642 30.54 22.08 -27.22
C HIS A 642 31.66 21.79 -26.21
N ASP A 643 31.75 22.57 -25.13
CA ASP A 643 32.75 22.38 -24.08
C ASP A 643 32.62 21.00 -23.41
N LEU A 644 31.40 20.56 -23.10
CA LEU A 644 31.16 19.25 -22.50
C LEU A 644 31.58 18.08 -23.40
N TYR A 645 31.40 18.19 -24.71
CA TYR A 645 31.84 17.17 -25.66
C TYR A 645 33.36 17.17 -25.91
N GLN A 646 34.07 18.26 -25.61
CA GLN A 646 35.54 18.31 -25.68
C GLN A 646 36.24 17.71 -24.45
N ILE A 647 35.52 17.59 -23.32
CA ILE A 647 36.04 16.95 -22.10
C ILE A 647 36.15 15.44 -22.32
N LYS A 648 37.40 14.95 -22.31
CA LYS A 648 37.75 13.53 -22.45
C LYS A 648 37.56 12.72 -21.18
#